data_AF-A0A814F5Y6-F1
#
_entry.id   AF-A0A814F5Y6-F1
#
_cell.length_a   1.000
_cell.length_b   1.000
_cell.length_c   1.000
_cell.angle_alpha   90.00
_cell.angle_beta   90.00
_cell.angle_gamma   90.00
#
_symmetry.space_group_name_H-M   'P 1'
#
loop_
_entity.id
_entity.type
_entity.pdbx_description
1 polymer ?
#
loop_
_entity_poly.entity_id
_entity_poly.type
_entity_poly.pdbx_seq_one_letter_code
_entity_poly.pdbx_strand_id
1 'polypeptide(L)'
;MNEPSTLSEIGIRCLSKYLLPLVTDEPIYISELSYLTPRLGNLLLKTLLELKQADSFNTTDYFLSLFSKASQKSESKSNVLIQLTTLPFRSCSFITNQSISHYLSSHEFIETIDLRDCRVNYKIFHLLTKYFPRLTTLYIGMTESPLDRQFTSYEFFPRNPPDPKCFLKISKLKYLSIEGIYRSAQHDSIEDFFHNSLTQSSEQLRVLDLSRNSSLKQLSYIDCFKHIRSLILYDILPDTIELSIDSICRLRTLVLLDLSFSRRDQEPPNYSKPTIILAKLIRSLPKLLSLDISGTNLAGAFSFDRSEELAYIRKELNIDESETFTVQSGIAGLLVLKNELDFLGLFDVDEKGSARQCLPAKKITGEHTEEMMITSLIHYIERPTVLTHVMAHLFRLYKHYTIHNPFDAGKLVMDAMERHLYDRSLQTSGSACLYYVVEMFQNESDTMLAKYNDYLKRLLIVILAAMNTHLQHPAMIRNGLLTISRIQMHLPNHIMSAFEETVNVLIKFIQLFLYEAVAHDQILLHNALSVLNHVACSVDGQEKLYIGRVGVIETAVGIIRRYWTKKSNCETVEVAWTLLWNITDETAENCRRFIEDNNGLQAYYDCLELWSDKRDLVRNMLGLLGNVAEVKELRHYLVTPMHMDKFRMLLTRSIQNDIEIPYNCGGILANILSDGLEAWTIGSKIEQYVVNQDMYDAVQTWDLRRQRTINYRSLAPILRLLNENYPSGCVMWAVWAMTNLTTVLPEKYCTLVRNENGEPLLTQILYSDKLSDAIKNLAQAALTNIQRFYDTPVPMDIAHDDELEL
;
A
#
# COMPACT_ATOMS: atom_id res chain seq x y z
N MET A 1 16.29 6.86 46.29
CA MET A 1 15.08 6.12 45.86
C MET A 1 14.76 6.64 44.47
N ASN A 2 15.12 5.89 43.43
CA ASN A 2 14.80 6.24 42.05
C ASN A 2 13.76 5.24 41.57
N GLU A 3 12.68 5.75 40.97
CA GLU A 3 11.60 4.96 40.40
C GLU A 3 12.12 3.92 39.39
N PRO A 4 11.43 2.77 39.23
CA PRO A 4 11.81 1.79 38.23
C PRO A 4 11.50 2.37 36.85
N SER A 5 12.55 2.79 36.14
CA SER A 5 12.49 3.11 34.70
C SER A 5 11.78 1.98 33.96
N THR A 6 10.78 2.32 33.17
CA THR A 6 9.99 1.34 32.42
C THR A 6 10.89 0.57 31.44
N LEU A 7 10.53 -0.69 31.13
CA LEU A 7 11.28 -1.54 30.17
C LEU A 7 11.48 -0.86 28.80
N SER A 8 10.55 0.02 28.40
CA SER A 8 10.64 0.84 27.19
C SER A 8 11.74 1.89 27.27
N GLU A 9 11.92 2.58 28.40
CA GLU A 9 13.01 3.57 28.57
C GLU A 9 14.40 2.92 28.51
N ILE A 10 14.56 1.72 29.08
CA ILE A 10 15.81 0.97 28.99
C ILE A 10 16.07 0.52 27.55
N GLY A 11 15.04 0.06 26.85
CA GLY A 11 15.12 -0.31 25.43
C GLY A 11 15.46 0.87 24.52
N ILE A 12 14.81 2.02 24.71
CA ILE A 12 15.06 3.25 23.96
C ILE A 12 16.45 3.80 24.24
N ARG A 13 16.93 3.77 25.50
CA ARG A 13 18.31 4.14 25.85
C ARG A 13 19.35 3.21 25.26
N CYS A 14 19.07 1.89 25.19
CA CYS A 14 19.97 0.95 24.53
C CYS A 14 20.00 1.18 23.02
N LEU A 15 18.83 1.33 22.38
CA LEU A 15 18.74 1.61 20.95
C LEU A 15 19.44 2.94 20.63
N SER A 16 19.19 4.02 21.37
CA SER A 16 19.82 5.33 21.10
C SER A 16 21.33 5.35 21.35
N LYS A 17 21.83 4.59 22.34
CA LYS A 17 23.26 4.53 22.69
C LYS A 17 24.06 3.59 21.78
N TYR A 18 23.44 2.53 21.26
CA TYR A 18 24.14 1.50 20.50
C TYR A 18 23.80 1.47 19.00
N LEU A 19 22.69 2.07 18.52
CA LEU A 19 22.46 2.18 17.06
C LEU A 19 23.57 2.97 16.37
N LEU A 20 24.00 4.10 16.94
CA LEU A 20 24.96 4.97 16.27
C LEU A 20 26.33 4.27 16.08
N PRO A 21 26.93 3.63 17.11
CA PRO A 21 28.12 2.79 16.91
C PRO A 21 27.92 1.58 15.99
N LEU A 22 26.72 0.98 15.98
CA LEU A 22 26.36 -0.12 15.07
C LEU A 22 26.30 0.30 13.59
N VAL A 23 26.06 1.59 13.31
CA VAL A 23 26.06 2.18 11.97
C VAL A 23 27.47 2.62 11.54
N THR A 24 28.35 2.94 12.49
CA THR A 24 29.66 3.56 12.23
C THR A 24 30.87 2.62 12.38
N ASP A 25 30.65 1.32 12.61
CA ASP A 25 31.71 0.33 12.90
C ASP A 25 32.61 0.71 14.11
N GLU A 26 32.10 1.52 15.03
CA GLU A 26 32.85 1.90 16.23
C GLU A 26 32.83 0.77 17.30
N PRO A 27 33.95 0.52 18.01
CA PRO A 27 34.02 -0.52 19.03
C PRO A 27 33.09 -0.19 20.21
N ILE A 28 32.12 -1.08 20.44
CA ILE A 28 31.16 -0.97 21.55
C ILE A 28 31.81 -1.51 22.83
N TYR A 29 31.87 -0.70 23.89
CA TYR A 29 32.25 -1.18 25.23
C TYR A 29 31.04 -1.85 25.90
N ILE A 30 30.99 -3.20 25.84
CA ILE A 30 29.84 -4.06 26.18
C ILE A 30 29.57 -4.17 27.70
N SER A 31 30.34 -3.51 28.56
CA SER A 31 30.22 -3.66 30.03
C SER A 31 28.87 -3.25 30.63
N GLU A 32 28.04 -2.48 29.92
CA GLU A 32 26.70 -2.09 30.37
C GLU A 32 25.58 -3.07 29.96
N LEU A 33 25.82 -3.96 28.99
CA LEU A 33 24.82 -4.89 28.45
C LEU A 33 24.67 -6.18 29.31
N SER A 34 25.50 -6.35 30.36
CA SER A 34 25.51 -7.55 31.22
C SER A 34 24.28 -7.73 32.08
N TYR A 35 23.43 -6.71 32.10
CA TYR A 35 22.22 -6.67 32.88
C TYR A 35 20.96 -6.83 32.02
N LEU A 36 21.10 -7.06 30.71
CA LEU A 36 19.94 -7.32 29.85
C LEU A 36 19.31 -8.67 30.23
N THR A 37 18.05 -8.61 30.64
CA THR A 37 17.24 -9.81 30.79
C THR A 37 17.14 -10.55 29.46
N PRO A 38 16.97 -11.89 29.45
CA PRO A 38 16.84 -12.64 28.20
C PRO A 38 15.72 -12.13 27.28
N ARG A 39 14.64 -11.61 27.88
CA ARG A 39 13.54 -10.99 27.13
C ARG A 39 13.98 -9.77 26.33
N LEU A 40 14.79 -8.89 26.92
CA LEU A 40 15.28 -7.69 26.27
C LEU A 40 16.37 -8.02 25.23
N GLY A 41 17.21 -9.01 25.52
CA GLY A 41 18.18 -9.55 24.56
C GLY A 41 17.52 -10.13 23.30
N ASN A 42 16.47 -10.94 23.46
CA ASN A 42 15.72 -11.50 22.33
C ASN A 42 15.04 -10.39 21.49
N LEU A 43 14.45 -9.38 22.14
CA LEU A 43 13.80 -8.26 21.44
C LEU A 43 14.81 -7.45 20.64
N LEU A 44 15.96 -7.13 21.23
CA LEU A 44 17.05 -6.42 20.57
C LEU A 44 17.54 -7.19 19.33
N LEU A 45 17.78 -8.50 19.47
CA LEU A 45 18.18 -9.34 18.33
C LEU A 45 17.14 -9.30 17.22
N LYS A 46 15.85 -9.45 17.55
CA LYS A 46 14.76 -9.41 16.58
C LYS A 46 14.72 -8.08 15.81
N THR A 47 14.74 -6.95 16.53
CA THR A 47 14.68 -5.62 15.90
C THR A 47 15.89 -5.36 15.00
N LEU A 48 17.10 -5.78 15.42
CA LEU A 48 18.29 -5.61 14.58
C LEU A 48 18.26 -6.50 13.32
N LEU A 49 17.69 -7.70 13.41
CA LEU A 49 17.48 -8.57 12.24
C LEU A 49 16.50 -7.93 11.24
N GLU A 50 15.40 -7.35 11.73
CA GLU A 50 14.41 -6.64 10.92
C GLU A 50 15.05 -5.43 10.20
N LEU A 51 15.86 -4.62 10.90
CA LEU A 51 16.60 -3.51 10.31
C LEU A 51 17.62 -3.97 9.24
N LYS A 52 18.30 -5.10 9.48
CA LYS A 52 19.24 -5.66 8.51
C LYS A 52 18.54 -6.16 7.23
N GLN A 53 17.35 -6.74 7.36
CA GLN A 53 16.56 -7.23 6.22
C GLN A 53 15.94 -6.11 5.39
N ALA A 54 15.70 -4.93 5.99
CA ALA A 54 15.18 -3.75 5.30
C ALA A 54 16.24 -2.99 4.45
N ASP A 55 17.33 -3.66 4.04
CA ASP A 55 18.46 -3.15 3.23
C ASP A 55 19.10 -1.82 3.73
N SER A 56 18.83 -1.42 4.97
CA SER A 56 19.33 -0.17 5.58
C SER A 56 20.61 -0.39 6.40
N PHE A 57 21.11 -1.62 6.51
CA PHE A 57 22.28 -1.98 7.32
C PHE A 57 23.20 -3.00 6.66
N ASN A 58 24.40 -2.57 6.28
CA ASN A 58 25.44 -3.42 5.70
C ASN A 58 26.38 -3.96 6.80
N THR A 59 25.86 -4.73 7.75
CA THR A 59 26.70 -5.32 8.82
C THR A 59 27.21 -6.70 8.41
N THR A 60 28.52 -6.80 8.18
CA THR A 60 29.28 -8.04 7.95
C THR A 60 29.35 -8.89 9.24
N ASP A 61 30.17 -9.96 9.25
CA ASP A 61 30.38 -10.94 10.35
C ASP A 61 30.42 -10.37 11.78
N TYR A 62 30.70 -9.07 11.93
CA TYR A 62 30.57 -8.32 13.19
C TYR A 62 29.17 -8.43 13.84
N PHE A 63 28.08 -8.47 13.07
CA PHE A 63 26.70 -8.55 13.60
C PHE A 63 26.48 -9.78 14.50
N LEU A 64 26.89 -10.96 14.04
CA LEU A 64 26.76 -12.20 14.80
C LEU A 64 27.86 -12.31 15.88
N SER A 65 28.96 -11.57 15.72
CA SER A 65 30.04 -11.51 16.73
C SER A 65 29.58 -10.85 18.03
N LEU A 66 28.61 -9.92 17.99
CA LEU A 66 28.02 -9.25 19.17
C LEU A 66 27.37 -10.24 20.16
N PHE A 67 26.97 -11.41 19.66
CA PHE A 67 26.37 -12.47 20.47
C PHE A 67 27.37 -13.61 20.74
N SER A 68 28.57 -13.60 20.14
CA SER A 68 29.57 -14.66 20.32
C SER A 68 30.42 -14.48 21.58
N LYS A 69 30.97 -15.58 22.14
CA LYS A 69 32.06 -15.48 23.13
C LYS A 69 33.32 -14.97 22.42
N ALA A 70 33.91 -13.88 22.88
CA ALA A 70 35.24 -13.45 22.45
C ALA A 70 36.24 -14.61 22.67
N SER A 71 36.80 -15.13 21.59
CA SER A 71 37.80 -16.20 21.66
C SER A 71 39.02 -15.72 22.44
N GLN A 72 39.44 -16.50 23.42
CA GLN A 72 40.49 -16.21 24.39
C GLN A 72 41.77 -15.68 23.72
N LYS A 73 42.05 -14.38 23.87
CA LYS A 73 43.40 -13.79 23.78
C LYS A 73 43.44 -12.31 24.20
N SER A 74 42.81 -11.93 25.31
CA SER A 74 43.33 -10.81 26.10
C SER A 74 42.83 -10.92 27.55
N GLU A 75 43.75 -10.87 28.50
CA GLU A 75 43.51 -11.02 29.94
C GLU A 75 42.90 -9.75 30.58
N SER A 76 42.20 -8.89 29.82
CA SER A 76 41.62 -7.69 30.39
C SER A 76 40.22 -7.37 29.89
N LYS A 77 39.29 -7.47 30.86
CA LYS A 77 38.02 -6.73 31.02
C LYS A 77 36.75 -7.34 30.42
N SER A 78 35.92 -7.83 31.35
CA SER A 78 34.45 -7.98 31.33
C SER A 78 33.82 -8.70 30.13
N ASN A 79 33.76 -10.03 30.22
CA ASN A 79 32.94 -10.87 29.36
C ASN A 79 31.45 -10.70 29.71
N VAL A 80 30.73 -9.98 28.86
CA VAL A 80 29.28 -9.81 28.95
C VAL A 80 28.63 -10.62 27.84
N LEU A 81 27.92 -11.70 28.20
CA LEU A 81 27.14 -12.49 27.24
C LEU A 81 25.66 -12.11 27.39
N ILE A 82 25.03 -11.61 26.32
CA ILE A 82 23.57 -11.44 26.28
C ILE A 82 22.96 -12.84 26.30
N GLN A 83 22.25 -13.18 27.38
CA GLN A 83 21.55 -14.46 27.44
C GLN A 83 20.35 -14.43 26.50
N LEU A 84 20.25 -15.42 25.61
CA LEU A 84 19.13 -15.55 24.68
C LEU A 84 18.39 -16.85 24.98
N THR A 85 17.06 -16.80 24.88
CA THR A 85 16.20 -17.99 24.94
C THR A 85 15.57 -18.32 23.58
N THR A 86 15.57 -17.36 22.66
CA THR A 86 14.96 -17.48 21.33
C THR A 86 15.90 -16.96 20.25
N LEU A 87 16.00 -17.70 19.14
CA LEU A 87 16.71 -17.28 17.93
C LEU A 87 15.74 -17.17 16.74
N PRO A 88 15.21 -15.97 16.46
CA PRO A 88 14.20 -15.75 15.42
C PRO A 88 14.86 -15.42 14.07
N PHE A 89 15.66 -16.33 13.50
CA PHE A 89 16.41 -16.07 12.26
C PHE A 89 15.57 -16.19 10.98
N ARG A 90 14.24 -16.14 11.05
CA ARG A 90 13.36 -16.25 9.88
C ARG A 90 13.80 -15.30 8.76
N SER A 91 13.86 -15.80 7.52
CA SER A 91 14.24 -15.05 6.31
C SER A 91 15.67 -14.46 6.32
N CYS A 92 16.60 -15.02 7.11
CA CYS A 92 17.98 -14.54 7.17
C CYS A 92 18.87 -15.24 6.13
N SER A 93 19.04 -14.62 4.96
CA SER A 93 19.83 -15.17 3.84
C SER A 93 21.30 -15.44 4.15
N PHE A 94 21.89 -14.72 5.11
CA PHE A 94 23.28 -14.86 5.55
C PHE A 94 23.48 -15.94 6.63
N ILE A 95 22.40 -16.49 7.19
CA ILE A 95 22.47 -17.58 8.16
C ILE A 95 22.66 -18.90 7.42
N THR A 96 23.81 -19.51 7.65
CA THR A 96 24.20 -20.82 7.12
C THR A 96 24.49 -21.80 8.25
N ASN A 97 24.67 -23.09 7.93
CA ASN A 97 25.10 -24.09 8.89
C ASN A 97 26.42 -23.71 9.60
N GLN A 98 27.38 -23.11 8.87
CA GLN A 98 28.66 -22.69 9.43
C GLN A 98 28.49 -21.53 10.40
N SER A 99 27.69 -20.53 10.02
CA SER A 99 27.35 -19.38 10.87
C SER A 99 26.77 -19.86 12.21
N ILE A 100 25.83 -20.81 12.18
CA ILE A 100 25.22 -21.35 13.41
C ILE A 100 26.25 -22.03 14.31
N SER A 101 27.18 -22.80 13.73
CA SER A 101 28.24 -23.48 14.51
C SER A 101 29.22 -22.51 15.20
N HIS A 102 29.57 -21.41 14.52
CA HIS A 102 30.57 -20.45 14.99
C HIS A 102 30.01 -19.49 16.04
N TYR A 103 28.77 -19.02 15.84
CA TYR A 103 28.21 -17.91 16.63
C TYR A 103 27.34 -18.35 17.82
N LEU A 104 26.84 -19.59 17.85
CA LEU A 104 25.78 -19.97 18.78
C LEU A 104 26.14 -21.12 19.74
N SER A 105 27.33 -21.72 19.59
CA SER A 105 27.84 -22.75 20.53
C SER A 105 28.03 -22.25 21.96
N SER A 106 27.95 -20.93 22.20
CA SER A 106 28.09 -20.27 23.50
C SER A 106 26.79 -20.12 24.30
N HIS A 107 25.62 -20.48 23.76
CA HIS A 107 24.31 -20.19 24.36
C HIS A 107 23.55 -21.46 24.75
N GLU A 108 23.73 -21.91 25.99
CA GLU A 108 23.13 -23.15 26.49
C GLU A 108 21.64 -23.03 26.87
N PHE A 109 21.09 -21.81 26.92
CA PHE A 109 19.72 -21.51 27.38
C PHE A 109 18.69 -21.35 26.26
N ILE A 110 19.07 -21.59 25.00
CA ILE A 110 18.15 -21.46 23.88
C ILE A 110 17.10 -22.58 23.92
N GLU A 111 15.84 -22.18 23.90
CA GLU A 111 14.67 -23.06 23.92
C GLU A 111 13.89 -23.02 22.62
N THR A 112 14.00 -21.92 21.85
CA THR A 112 13.30 -21.74 20.57
C THR A 112 14.26 -21.29 19.47
N ILE A 113 14.21 -21.97 18.32
CA ILE A 113 14.98 -21.62 17.13
C ILE A 113 14.03 -21.60 15.92
N ASP A 114 14.03 -20.50 15.19
CA ASP A 114 13.33 -20.37 13.90
C ASP A 114 14.36 -20.14 12.78
N LEU A 115 14.49 -21.13 11.90
CA LEU A 115 15.39 -21.15 10.74
C LEU A 115 14.60 -21.23 9.43
N ARG A 116 13.32 -20.82 9.43
CA ARG A 116 12.55 -20.77 8.20
C ARG A 116 13.13 -19.73 7.24
N ASP A 117 13.11 -20.03 5.95
CA ASP A 117 13.63 -19.18 4.88
C ASP A 117 15.13 -18.82 5.03
N CYS A 118 15.89 -19.67 5.72
CA CYS A 118 17.35 -19.56 5.88
C CYS A 118 18.11 -20.50 4.92
N ARG A 119 19.38 -20.17 4.62
CA ARG A 119 20.26 -21.03 3.79
C ARG A 119 20.91 -22.16 4.60
N VAL A 120 20.06 -23.02 5.20
CA VAL A 120 20.47 -24.19 6.01
C VAL A 120 20.11 -25.51 5.33
N ASN A 121 20.88 -26.57 5.59
CA ASN A 121 20.62 -27.92 5.08
C ASN A 121 20.64 -28.96 6.20
N TYR A 122 20.34 -30.23 5.91
CA TYR A 122 20.17 -31.30 6.90
C TYR A 122 21.32 -31.44 7.92
N LYS A 123 22.56 -31.02 7.59
CA LYS A 123 23.70 -31.05 8.53
C LYS A 123 23.48 -30.18 9.76
N ILE A 124 22.54 -29.23 9.69
CA ILE A 124 22.14 -28.40 10.82
C ILE A 124 21.64 -29.24 12.00
N PHE A 125 21.00 -30.39 11.75
CA PHE A 125 20.49 -31.26 12.81
C PHE A 125 21.61 -31.80 13.71
N HIS A 126 22.79 -32.09 13.16
CA HIS A 126 23.97 -32.45 13.95
C HIS A 126 24.37 -31.31 14.90
N LEU A 127 24.42 -30.08 14.38
CA LEU A 127 24.82 -28.90 15.13
C LEU A 127 23.81 -28.59 16.24
N LEU A 128 22.52 -28.67 15.93
CA LEU A 128 21.45 -28.43 16.88
C LEU A 128 21.50 -29.44 18.03
N THR A 129 21.67 -30.72 17.70
CA THR A 129 21.84 -31.81 18.66
C THR A 129 23.05 -31.60 19.56
N LYS A 130 24.16 -31.13 19.01
CA LYS A 130 25.41 -30.93 19.74
C LYS A 130 25.36 -29.73 20.68
N TYR A 131 24.76 -28.62 20.26
CA TYR A 131 24.92 -27.33 20.96
C TYR A 131 23.65 -26.84 21.68
N PHE A 132 22.45 -27.35 21.36
CA PHE A 132 21.19 -26.89 21.99
C PHE A 132 20.41 -28.02 22.67
N PRO A 133 20.95 -28.63 23.74
CA PRO A 133 20.27 -29.73 24.44
C PRO A 133 18.98 -29.31 25.17
N ARG A 134 18.72 -28.01 25.32
CA ARG A 134 17.49 -27.46 25.92
C ARG A 134 16.41 -27.08 24.93
N LEU A 135 16.67 -27.24 23.63
CA LEU A 135 15.73 -26.83 22.59
C LEU A 135 14.39 -27.55 22.75
N THR A 136 13.32 -26.76 22.88
CA THR A 136 11.94 -27.24 22.98
C THR A 136 11.13 -26.99 21.72
N THR A 137 11.53 -25.99 20.92
CA THR A 137 10.82 -25.54 19.72
C THR A 137 11.79 -25.31 18.58
N LEU A 138 11.55 -25.97 17.45
CA LEU A 138 12.33 -25.82 16.22
C LEU A 138 11.41 -25.59 15.02
N TYR A 139 11.67 -24.51 14.27
CA TYR A 139 11.09 -24.28 12.95
C TYR A 139 12.20 -24.32 11.90
N ILE A 140 12.00 -25.06 10.81
CA ILE A 140 12.96 -25.14 9.72
C ILE A 140 12.26 -25.35 8.39
N GLY A 141 12.90 -24.89 7.32
CA GLY A 141 12.42 -25.10 5.96
C GLY A 141 11.98 -23.81 5.27
N MET A 142 11.11 -23.89 4.27
CA MET A 142 10.72 -22.73 3.43
C MET A 142 9.25 -22.40 3.64
N THR A 143 8.92 -21.14 3.93
CA THR A 143 7.54 -20.62 4.01
C THR A 143 6.96 -20.34 2.63
N GLU A 144 5.65 -20.05 2.49
CA GLU A 144 5.04 -19.70 1.19
C GLU A 144 5.46 -18.31 0.69
N SER A 145 6.62 -17.82 1.10
CA SER A 145 7.07 -16.46 0.79
C SER A 145 7.34 -16.32 -0.72
N PRO A 146 6.93 -15.22 -1.37
CA PRO A 146 7.26 -14.91 -2.77
C PRO A 146 8.77 -14.87 -3.08
N LEU A 147 9.61 -14.73 -2.05
CA LEU A 147 11.07 -14.88 -2.12
C LEU A 147 11.50 -16.30 -2.56
N ASP A 148 10.58 -17.28 -2.57
CA ASP A 148 10.76 -18.67 -2.98
C ASP A 148 11.59 -18.80 -4.27
N ARG A 149 11.37 -17.92 -5.25
CA ARG A 149 12.06 -18.00 -6.54
C ARG A 149 13.56 -17.72 -6.47
N GLN A 150 14.05 -17.02 -5.44
CA GLN A 150 15.49 -16.82 -5.24
C GLN A 150 16.12 -17.91 -4.34
N PHE A 151 15.36 -18.49 -3.41
CA PHE A 151 15.83 -19.51 -2.46
C PHE A 151 15.64 -20.96 -2.92
N THR A 152 14.82 -21.21 -3.95
CA THR A 152 14.66 -22.52 -4.61
C THR A 152 15.97 -23.14 -5.15
N SER A 153 17.07 -22.38 -5.18
CA SER A 153 18.41 -22.88 -5.49
C SER A 153 19.11 -23.59 -4.31
N TYR A 154 18.59 -23.48 -3.09
CA TYR A 154 19.23 -24.06 -1.89
C TYR A 154 18.57 -25.37 -1.46
N GLU A 155 19.21 -26.48 -1.80
CA GLU A 155 18.74 -27.83 -1.46
C GLU A 155 18.97 -28.13 0.02
N PHE A 156 17.88 -28.36 0.77
CA PHE A 156 17.99 -28.81 2.16
C PHE A 156 18.54 -30.24 2.26
N PHE A 157 18.20 -31.08 1.28
CA PHE A 157 18.84 -32.38 1.04
C PHE A 157 19.59 -32.34 -0.30
N PRO A 158 20.94 -32.17 -0.27
CA PRO A 158 21.79 -32.25 -1.45
C PRO A 158 21.74 -33.63 -2.14
N ARG A 159 22.26 -33.71 -3.37
CA ARG A 159 22.32 -34.96 -4.17
C ARG A 159 22.94 -36.19 -3.50
N ASN A 160 23.85 -35.99 -2.55
CA ASN A 160 24.50 -37.09 -1.82
C ASN A 160 23.59 -37.59 -0.69
N PRO A 161 23.58 -38.91 -0.40
CA PRO A 161 22.77 -39.45 0.70
C PRO A 161 23.13 -38.78 2.03
N PRO A 162 22.14 -38.54 2.91
CA PRO A 162 22.38 -37.85 4.16
C PRO A 162 23.26 -38.69 5.11
N ASP A 163 24.24 -38.06 5.75
CA ASP A 163 25.10 -38.70 6.74
C ASP A 163 24.28 -39.14 7.98
N PRO A 164 24.25 -40.44 8.34
CA PRO A 164 23.54 -40.92 9.53
C PRO A 164 24.02 -40.31 10.86
N LYS A 165 25.19 -39.67 10.88
CA LYS A 165 25.68 -38.92 12.07
C LYS A 165 24.99 -37.57 12.25
N CYS A 166 24.24 -37.12 11.24
CA CYS A 166 23.56 -35.83 11.23
C CYS A 166 22.08 -35.90 11.63
N PHE A 167 21.63 -36.98 12.27
CA PHE A 167 20.26 -37.02 12.80
C PHE A 167 20.03 -35.97 13.89
N LEU A 168 18.80 -35.47 13.95
CA LEU A 168 18.34 -34.66 15.08
C LEU A 168 18.16 -35.59 16.29
N LYS A 169 18.69 -35.23 17.46
CA LYS A 169 18.50 -35.97 18.72
C LYS A 169 18.31 -35.02 19.90
N ILE A 170 17.10 -34.49 20.06
CA ILE A 170 16.80 -33.46 21.08
C ILE A 170 15.64 -33.90 21.96
N SER A 171 15.94 -34.65 23.03
CA SER A 171 14.94 -35.31 23.90
C SER A 171 13.87 -34.41 24.54
N LYS A 172 14.12 -33.09 24.61
CA LYS A 172 13.20 -32.09 25.17
C LYS A 172 12.31 -31.41 24.13
N LEU A 173 12.44 -31.78 22.86
CA LEU A 173 11.70 -31.15 21.76
C LEU A 173 10.19 -31.42 21.90
N LYS A 174 9.40 -30.36 21.97
CA LYS A 174 7.94 -30.39 22.11
C LYS A 174 7.24 -29.93 20.84
N TYR A 175 7.86 -29.02 20.10
CA TYR A 175 7.33 -28.46 18.86
C TYR A 175 8.39 -28.61 17.76
N LEU A 176 8.01 -29.24 16.65
CA LEU A 176 8.84 -29.38 15.48
C LEU A 176 8.05 -29.02 14.23
N SER A 177 8.47 -27.95 13.55
CA SER A 177 8.01 -27.57 12.21
C SER A 177 9.14 -27.82 11.23
N ILE A 178 8.84 -28.61 10.20
CA ILE A 178 9.71 -28.88 9.08
C ILE A 178 8.87 -28.66 7.82
N GLU A 179 9.01 -27.50 7.19
CA GLU A 179 8.11 -27.05 6.13
C GLU A 179 8.80 -26.93 4.77
N GLY A 180 8.13 -27.28 3.68
CA GLY A 180 8.57 -26.91 2.32
C GLY A 180 9.99 -27.34 1.93
N ILE A 181 10.45 -28.52 2.35
CA ILE A 181 11.81 -29.00 2.06
C ILE A 181 11.96 -29.35 0.57
N TYR A 182 12.84 -28.62 -0.11
CA TYR A 182 13.24 -28.87 -1.50
C TYR A 182 14.37 -29.90 -1.63
N ARG A 183 14.28 -30.76 -2.66
CA ARG A 183 15.30 -31.77 -3.03
C ARG A 183 15.50 -31.86 -4.54
N SER A 184 16.71 -32.15 -4.99
CA SER A 184 17.05 -32.37 -6.40
C SER A 184 17.14 -33.84 -6.82
N ALA A 185 17.31 -34.77 -5.88
CA ALA A 185 17.44 -36.21 -6.16
C ALA A 185 16.40 -37.03 -5.38
N GLN A 186 15.83 -38.06 -6.02
CA GLN A 186 14.90 -39.01 -5.41
C GLN A 186 15.70 -40.12 -4.71
N HIS A 187 16.02 -39.94 -3.42
CA HIS A 187 16.56 -41.03 -2.58
C HIS A 187 15.49 -41.47 -1.58
N ASP A 188 15.21 -42.77 -1.49
CA ASP A 188 14.27 -43.35 -0.52
C ASP A 188 14.76 -43.22 0.94
N SER A 189 16.01 -42.76 1.16
CA SER A 189 16.63 -42.61 2.47
C SER A 189 16.18 -41.36 3.25
N ILE A 190 15.35 -40.49 2.68
CA ILE A 190 14.90 -39.25 3.35
C ILE A 190 13.80 -39.56 4.34
N GLU A 191 12.84 -40.39 3.97
CA GLU A 191 11.82 -40.94 4.87
C GLU A 191 12.49 -41.68 6.03
N ASP A 192 13.52 -42.48 5.76
CA ASP A 192 14.36 -43.11 6.79
C ASP A 192 15.11 -42.09 7.63
N PHE A 193 15.60 -41.00 7.04
CA PHE A 193 16.30 -39.94 7.77
C PHE A 193 15.35 -39.18 8.71
N PHE A 194 14.13 -38.88 8.26
CA PHE A 194 13.08 -38.34 9.10
C PHE A 194 12.73 -39.32 10.19
N HIS A 195 12.40 -40.57 9.84
CA HIS A 195 12.11 -41.62 10.81
C HIS A 195 13.19 -41.71 11.90
N ASN A 196 14.46 -41.80 11.52
CA ASN A 196 15.58 -41.92 12.45
C ASN A 196 15.79 -40.64 13.29
N SER A 197 15.72 -39.45 12.69
CA SER A 197 15.84 -38.19 13.40
C SER A 197 14.70 -37.99 14.40
N LEU A 198 13.49 -38.37 14.00
CA LEU A 198 12.27 -38.14 14.75
C LEU A 198 12.10 -39.12 15.91
N THR A 199 12.30 -40.42 15.65
CA THR A 199 12.22 -41.46 16.69
C THR A 199 13.28 -41.28 17.77
N GLN A 200 14.46 -40.76 17.42
CA GLN A 200 15.53 -40.47 18.39
C GLN A 200 15.35 -39.13 19.09
N SER A 201 14.53 -38.22 18.54
CA SER A 201 14.42 -36.87 19.06
C SER A 201 13.39 -36.71 20.16
N SER A 202 12.23 -37.38 20.23
CA SER A 202 11.34 -37.07 21.36
C SER A 202 10.14 -38.00 21.56
N GLU A 203 10.02 -38.58 22.77
CA GLU A 203 8.74 -39.02 23.33
C GLU A 203 7.85 -37.83 23.75
N GLN A 204 8.42 -36.65 23.96
CA GLN A 204 7.71 -35.46 24.47
C GLN A 204 7.06 -34.61 23.38
N LEU A 205 7.23 -34.96 22.09
CA LEU A 205 6.72 -34.19 20.97
C LEU A 205 5.19 -34.05 21.06
N ARG A 206 4.71 -32.80 21.01
CA ARG A 206 3.30 -32.44 21.09
C ARG A 206 2.79 -31.86 19.79
N VAL A 207 3.62 -31.14 19.05
CA VAL A 207 3.26 -30.53 17.77
C VAL A 207 4.27 -30.97 16.71
N LEU A 208 3.73 -31.51 15.62
CA LEU A 208 4.49 -31.85 14.43
C LEU A 208 3.82 -31.17 13.23
N ASP A 209 4.58 -30.30 12.59
CA ASP A 209 4.17 -29.61 11.36
C ASP A 209 5.10 -30.06 10.23
N LEU A 210 4.50 -30.67 9.20
CA LEU A 210 5.18 -31.18 8.01
C LEU A 210 4.67 -30.46 6.75
N SER A 211 4.11 -29.26 6.89
CA SER A 211 3.44 -28.55 5.79
C SER A 211 4.30 -28.43 4.54
N ARG A 212 3.68 -28.54 3.36
CA ARG A 212 4.27 -28.26 2.04
C ARG A 212 5.45 -29.16 1.65
N ASN A 213 5.65 -30.28 2.33
CA ASN A 213 6.62 -31.29 1.92
C ASN A 213 6.03 -32.23 0.85
N SER A 214 5.80 -31.71 -0.35
CA SER A 214 5.26 -32.45 -1.50
C SER A 214 6.11 -33.66 -1.93
N SER A 215 7.32 -33.77 -1.40
CA SER A 215 8.28 -34.82 -1.69
C SER A 215 8.13 -36.08 -0.83
N LEU A 216 7.37 -36.02 0.26
CA LEU A 216 7.12 -37.16 1.14
C LEU A 216 6.23 -38.19 0.41
N LYS A 217 6.67 -39.45 0.38
CA LYS A 217 5.88 -40.54 -0.25
C LYS A 217 4.97 -41.28 0.75
N GLN A 218 5.35 -41.30 2.02
CA GLN A 218 4.61 -41.94 3.10
C GLN A 218 4.98 -41.33 4.45
N LEU A 219 4.08 -41.44 5.42
CA LEU A 219 4.22 -40.95 6.79
C LEU A 219 4.02 -42.10 7.80
N SER A 220 4.33 -43.34 7.40
CA SER A 220 4.07 -44.53 8.22
C SER A 220 4.70 -44.45 9.62
N TYR A 221 5.82 -43.73 9.75
CA TYR A 221 6.57 -43.52 10.97
C TYR A 221 5.91 -42.62 12.02
N ILE A 222 4.90 -41.82 11.68
CA ILE A 222 4.32 -40.85 12.62
C ILE A 222 3.66 -41.51 13.83
N ASP A 223 3.26 -42.78 13.72
CA ASP A 223 2.63 -43.51 14.81
C ASP A 223 3.57 -43.75 15.99
N CYS A 224 4.88 -43.54 15.84
CA CYS A 224 5.84 -43.59 16.95
C CYS A 224 5.59 -42.49 17.99
N PHE A 225 4.94 -41.38 17.60
CA PHE A 225 4.71 -40.25 18.48
C PHE A 225 3.38 -40.31 19.23
N LYS A 226 3.31 -41.19 20.23
CA LYS A 226 2.08 -41.45 21.04
C LYS A 226 1.54 -40.26 21.83
N HIS A 227 2.23 -39.12 21.77
CA HIS A 227 2.08 -37.97 22.61
C HIS A 227 1.74 -36.68 21.84
N ILE A 228 1.69 -36.77 20.51
CA ILE A 228 1.28 -35.67 19.63
C ILE A 228 -0.16 -35.25 19.94
N ARG A 229 -0.34 -33.94 19.99
CA ARG A 229 -1.63 -33.25 20.12
C ARG A 229 -2.00 -32.47 18.86
N SER A 230 -1.03 -32.01 18.08
CA SER A 230 -1.28 -31.27 16.83
C SER A 230 -0.43 -31.85 15.72
N LEU A 231 -1.08 -32.25 14.63
CA LEU A 231 -0.45 -32.73 13.41
C LEU A 231 -0.91 -31.85 12.25
N ILE A 232 0.03 -31.14 11.64
CA ILE A 232 -0.23 -30.24 10.52
C ILE A 232 0.41 -30.84 9.26
N LEU A 233 -0.44 -31.21 8.31
CA LEU A 233 -0.09 -31.80 7.01
C LEU A 233 -0.60 -30.91 5.87
N TYR A 234 -0.63 -29.59 6.10
CA TYR A 234 -1.07 -28.62 5.10
C TYR A 234 -0.26 -28.76 3.80
N ASP A 235 -0.94 -28.84 2.67
CA ASP A 235 -0.33 -28.96 1.33
C ASP A 235 0.54 -30.23 1.16
N ILE A 236 0.16 -31.33 1.83
CA ILE A 236 0.63 -32.68 1.56
C ILE A 236 -0.33 -33.37 0.60
N LEU A 237 0.21 -34.10 -0.39
CA LEU A 237 -0.58 -34.79 -1.40
C LEU A 237 -1.55 -35.82 -0.76
N PRO A 238 -2.84 -35.83 -1.14
CA PRO A 238 -3.82 -36.78 -0.61
C PRO A 238 -3.40 -38.25 -0.68
N ASP A 239 -2.79 -38.70 -1.78
CA ASP A 239 -2.26 -40.08 -1.90
C ASP A 239 -1.29 -40.45 -0.76
N THR A 240 -0.45 -39.50 -0.35
CA THR A 240 0.51 -39.71 0.75
C THR A 240 -0.21 -39.85 2.09
N ILE A 241 -1.27 -39.08 2.29
CA ILE A 241 -2.12 -39.13 3.49
C ILE A 241 -2.91 -40.44 3.50
N GLU A 242 -3.45 -40.90 2.37
CA GLU A 242 -4.17 -42.18 2.26
C GLU A 242 -3.29 -43.37 2.63
N LEU A 243 -2.07 -43.44 2.08
CA LEU A 243 -1.10 -44.47 2.41
C LEU A 243 -0.73 -44.49 3.91
N SER A 244 -0.91 -43.36 4.60
CA SER A 244 -0.51 -43.15 5.98
C SER A 244 -1.68 -43.13 6.97
N ILE A 245 -2.90 -43.37 6.50
CA ILE A 245 -4.14 -43.15 7.27
C ILE A 245 -4.17 -43.99 8.55
N ASP A 246 -3.68 -45.23 8.50
CA ASP A 246 -3.64 -46.13 9.64
C ASP A 246 -2.66 -45.65 10.71
N SER A 247 -1.54 -45.05 10.32
CA SER A 247 -0.58 -44.46 11.24
C SER A 247 -1.18 -43.23 11.93
N ILE A 248 -1.89 -42.36 11.18
CA ILE A 248 -2.61 -41.21 11.75
C ILE A 248 -3.67 -41.70 12.75
N CYS A 249 -4.46 -42.72 12.40
CA CYS A 249 -5.50 -43.29 13.26
C CYS A 249 -4.98 -43.86 14.59
N ARG A 250 -3.68 -44.21 14.67
CA ARG A 250 -3.04 -44.67 15.92
C ARG A 250 -2.69 -43.53 16.89
N LEU A 251 -2.79 -42.27 16.48
CA LEU A 251 -2.52 -41.07 17.30
C LEU A 251 -3.70 -40.70 18.21
N ARG A 252 -4.03 -41.56 19.17
CA ARG A 252 -5.22 -41.40 20.06
C ARG A 252 -5.21 -40.13 20.94
N THR A 253 -4.08 -39.42 21.03
CA THR A 253 -3.93 -38.16 21.78
C THR A 253 -4.14 -36.91 20.93
N LEU A 254 -4.36 -37.06 19.62
CA LEU A 254 -4.48 -35.95 18.68
C LEU A 254 -5.73 -35.11 18.99
N VAL A 255 -5.53 -33.80 19.01
CA VAL A 255 -6.54 -32.76 19.29
C VAL A 255 -6.76 -31.88 18.07
N LEU A 256 -5.70 -31.58 17.31
CA LEU A 256 -5.74 -30.82 16.07
C LEU A 256 -5.16 -31.67 14.93
N LEU A 257 -5.92 -31.81 13.86
CA LEU A 257 -5.49 -32.41 12.61
C LEU A 257 -5.77 -31.45 11.47
N ASP A 258 -4.74 -31.12 10.72
CA ASP A 258 -4.86 -30.30 9.52
C ASP A 258 -4.41 -31.10 8.29
N LEU A 259 -5.35 -31.33 7.39
CA LEU A 259 -5.20 -32.01 6.10
C LEU A 259 -5.51 -31.07 4.94
N SER A 260 -5.54 -29.76 5.20
CA SER A 260 -5.90 -28.77 4.19
C SER A 260 -4.89 -28.76 3.06
N PHE A 261 -5.34 -28.38 1.87
CA PHE A 261 -4.53 -28.37 0.67
C PHE A 261 -4.74 -27.05 -0.06
N SER A 262 -3.66 -26.45 -0.58
CA SER A 262 -3.81 -25.23 -1.35
C SER A 262 -4.12 -25.58 -2.80
N ARG A 263 -5.33 -25.27 -3.28
CA ARG A 263 -5.67 -25.38 -4.70
C ARG A 263 -4.90 -24.33 -5.47
N ARG A 264 -3.71 -24.68 -5.93
CA ARG A 264 -3.01 -23.90 -6.98
C ARG A 264 -3.82 -24.09 -8.28
N ASP A 265 -3.53 -23.36 -9.37
CA ASP A 265 -4.28 -23.38 -10.65
C ASP A 265 -4.37 -24.76 -11.38
N GLN A 266 -4.13 -25.87 -10.69
CA GLN A 266 -4.24 -27.26 -11.14
C GLN A 266 -5.29 -27.99 -10.31
N GLU A 267 -6.00 -28.97 -10.89
CA GLU A 267 -6.87 -29.86 -10.12
C GLU A 267 -6.02 -30.63 -9.09
N PRO A 268 -6.29 -30.48 -7.78
CA PRO A 268 -5.55 -31.21 -6.77
C PRO A 268 -5.84 -32.72 -6.90
N PRO A 269 -4.91 -33.60 -6.47
CA PRO A 269 -5.23 -35.02 -6.34
C PRO A 269 -6.38 -35.18 -5.35
N ASN A 270 -7.33 -36.04 -5.66
CA ASN A 270 -8.50 -36.26 -4.83
C ASN A 270 -8.33 -37.53 -3.98
N TYR A 271 -8.90 -37.51 -2.78
CA TYR A 271 -9.03 -38.73 -2.00
C TYR A 271 -9.95 -39.72 -2.72
N SER A 272 -9.57 -40.99 -2.77
CA SER A 272 -10.22 -42.09 -3.49
C SER A 272 -11.56 -42.49 -2.87
N LYS A 273 -11.63 -42.52 -1.53
CA LYS A 273 -12.85 -42.81 -0.74
C LYS A 273 -13.04 -41.75 0.35
N PRO A 274 -13.35 -40.49 0.00
CA PRO A 274 -13.30 -39.36 0.92
C PRO A 274 -14.16 -39.55 2.17
N THR A 275 -15.40 -40.01 2.00
CA THR A 275 -16.34 -40.28 3.10
C THR A 275 -15.79 -41.31 4.09
N ILE A 276 -15.26 -42.44 3.58
CA ILE A 276 -14.75 -43.53 4.42
C ILE A 276 -13.47 -43.13 5.12
N ILE A 277 -12.57 -42.43 4.44
CA ILE A 277 -11.31 -41.94 5.00
C ILE A 277 -11.58 -40.98 6.15
N LEU A 278 -12.47 -40.00 5.94
CA LEU A 278 -12.86 -39.05 6.98
C LEU A 278 -13.53 -39.76 8.16
N ALA A 279 -14.50 -40.65 7.91
CA ALA A 279 -15.16 -41.41 8.98
C ALA A 279 -14.17 -42.27 9.79
N LYS A 280 -13.21 -42.90 9.12
CA LYS A 280 -12.14 -43.70 9.75
C LYS A 280 -11.27 -42.86 10.66
N LEU A 281 -10.88 -41.66 10.23
CA LEU A 281 -10.10 -40.70 11.04
C LEU A 281 -10.89 -40.28 12.28
N ILE A 282 -12.11 -39.77 12.09
CA ILE A 282 -12.95 -39.26 13.19
C ILE A 282 -13.18 -40.33 14.26
N ARG A 283 -13.59 -41.54 13.85
CA ARG A 283 -13.82 -42.66 14.78
C ARG A 283 -12.55 -43.05 15.53
N SER A 284 -11.39 -42.91 14.89
CA SER A 284 -10.10 -43.30 15.47
C SER A 284 -9.50 -42.25 16.41
N LEU A 285 -9.94 -41.00 16.33
CA LEU A 285 -9.34 -39.86 17.04
C LEU A 285 -10.32 -39.27 18.08
N PRO A 286 -10.50 -39.91 19.25
CA PRO A 286 -11.56 -39.56 20.20
C PRO A 286 -11.36 -38.21 20.91
N LYS A 287 -10.17 -37.60 20.81
CA LYS A 287 -9.83 -36.31 21.43
C LYS A 287 -9.77 -35.16 20.43
N LEU A 288 -10.13 -35.39 19.17
CA LEU A 288 -10.07 -34.40 18.12
C LEU A 288 -11.08 -33.27 18.40
N LEU A 289 -10.59 -32.04 18.41
CA LEU A 289 -11.39 -30.81 18.60
C LEU A 289 -11.26 -29.87 17.42
N SER A 290 -10.19 -29.97 16.62
CA SER A 290 -9.94 -29.11 15.47
C SER A 290 -9.57 -29.98 14.28
N LEU A 291 -10.33 -29.82 13.20
CA LEU A 291 -10.10 -30.50 11.93
C LEU A 291 -10.09 -29.47 10.82
N ASP A 292 -9.06 -29.46 9.99
CA ASP A 292 -9.04 -28.69 8.75
C ASP A 292 -8.95 -29.62 7.55
N ILE A 293 -9.93 -29.52 6.64
CA ILE A 293 -10.00 -30.26 5.38
C ILE A 293 -10.14 -29.33 4.18
N SER A 294 -9.85 -28.03 4.37
CA SER A 294 -9.97 -26.99 3.35
C SER A 294 -9.21 -27.34 2.07
N GLY A 295 -9.77 -27.03 0.90
CA GLY A 295 -9.16 -27.32 -0.39
C GLY A 295 -9.21 -28.78 -0.85
N THR A 296 -9.82 -29.69 -0.08
CA THR A 296 -9.90 -31.13 -0.41
C THR A 296 -11.31 -31.57 -0.83
N ASN A 297 -11.45 -32.83 -1.26
CA ASN A 297 -12.75 -33.46 -1.51
C ASN A 297 -13.29 -34.27 -0.31
N LEU A 298 -12.69 -34.16 0.88
CA LEU A 298 -13.06 -34.98 2.06
C LEU A 298 -14.49 -34.74 2.56
N ALA A 299 -15.15 -33.65 2.18
CA ALA A 299 -16.55 -33.45 2.50
C ALA A 299 -17.49 -34.44 1.79
N GLY A 300 -17.02 -35.14 0.74
CA GLY A 300 -17.84 -36.08 -0.04
C GLY A 300 -18.91 -35.37 -0.88
N ALA A 301 -19.91 -36.11 -1.38
CA ALA A 301 -20.95 -35.57 -2.24
C ALA A 301 -21.83 -34.51 -1.54
N PHE A 302 -22.28 -33.49 -2.29
CA PHE A 302 -23.09 -32.38 -1.74
C PHE A 302 -24.43 -32.84 -1.17
N SER A 303 -25.09 -33.78 -1.84
CA SER A 303 -26.35 -34.36 -1.42
C SER A 303 -26.18 -35.87 -1.30
N PHE A 304 -26.56 -36.39 -0.14
CA PHE A 304 -26.54 -37.81 0.16
C PHE A 304 -27.72 -38.16 1.07
N ASP A 305 -28.21 -39.40 0.96
CA ASP A 305 -29.13 -39.93 1.96
C ASP A 305 -28.34 -40.32 3.20
N ARG A 306 -28.67 -39.70 4.35
CA ARG A 306 -27.95 -39.90 5.60
C ARG A 306 -27.99 -41.36 6.07
N SER A 307 -29.10 -42.06 5.86
CA SER A 307 -29.26 -43.44 6.29
C SER A 307 -28.43 -44.37 5.41
N GLU A 308 -28.42 -44.13 4.09
CA GLU A 308 -27.62 -44.89 3.14
C GLU A 308 -26.11 -44.70 3.36
N GLU A 309 -25.65 -43.46 3.52
CA GLU A 309 -24.24 -43.18 3.80
C GLU A 309 -23.80 -43.75 5.15
N LEU A 310 -24.64 -43.66 6.18
CA LEU A 310 -24.31 -44.27 7.47
C LEU A 310 -24.25 -45.81 7.36
N ALA A 311 -25.15 -46.43 6.59
CA ALA A 311 -25.09 -47.87 6.32
C ALA A 311 -23.83 -48.25 5.53
N TYR A 312 -23.44 -47.43 4.55
CA TYR A 312 -22.20 -47.59 3.79
C TYR A 312 -20.96 -47.50 4.70
N ILE A 313 -20.88 -46.47 5.54
CA ILE A 313 -19.81 -46.29 6.53
C ILE A 313 -19.77 -47.48 7.51
N ARG A 314 -20.93 -47.92 8.02
CA ARG A 314 -21.03 -49.05 8.96
C ARG A 314 -20.49 -50.33 8.33
N LYS A 315 -20.85 -50.59 7.08
CA LYS A 315 -20.38 -51.74 6.31
C LYS A 315 -18.86 -51.69 6.06
N GLU A 316 -18.34 -50.58 5.55
CA GLU A 316 -16.91 -50.49 5.19
C GLU A 316 -15.99 -50.46 6.43
N LEU A 317 -16.44 -49.88 7.54
CA LEU A 317 -15.65 -49.76 8.77
C LEU A 317 -15.97 -50.83 9.84
N ASN A 318 -16.82 -51.80 9.52
CA ASN A 318 -17.29 -52.85 10.44
C ASN A 318 -17.78 -52.28 11.78
N ILE A 319 -18.66 -51.28 11.73
CA ILE A 319 -19.25 -50.64 12.90
C ILE A 319 -20.49 -51.43 13.33
N ASP A 320 -20.57 -51.74 14.63
CA ASP A 320 -21.72 -52.42 15.23
C ASP A 320 -22.99 -51.56 15.10
N GLU A 321 -24.11 -52.18 14.75
CA GLU A 321 -25.41 -51.49 14.63
C GLU A 321 -25.86 -50.83 15.95
N SER A 322 -25.39 -51.35 17.09
CA SER A 322 -25.65 -50.81 18.42
C SER A 322 -24.91 -49.51 18.72
N GLU A 323 -23.86 -49.15 17.97
CA GLU A 323 -23.17 -47.86 18.16
C GLU A 323 -24.02 -46.71 17.60
N THR A 324 -24.38 -45.78 18.49
CA THR A 324 -25.22 -44.63 18.19
C THR A 324 -24.38 -43.37 18.04
N PHE A 325 -24.72 -42.55 17.05
CA PHE A 325 -24.11 -41.25 16.79
C PHE A 325 -25.19 -40.17 16.88
N THR A 326 -24.99 -39.19 17.76
CA THR A 326 -25.99 -38.16 18.09
C THR A 326 -25.73 -36.84 17.37
N VAL A 327 -24.50 -36.63 16.89
CA VAL A 327 -24.09 -35.40 16.20
C VAL A 327 -24.66 -35.41 14.78
N GLN A 328 -25.46 -34.39 14.46
CA GLN A 328 -25.94 -34.20 13.09
C GLN A 328 -24.85 -33.56 12.24
N SER A 329 -24.68 -34.06 11.02
CA SER A 329 -23.78 -33.45 10.05
C SER A 329 -24.37 -33.40 8.64
N GLY A 330 -24.06 -32.33 7.91
CA GLY A 330 -24.19 -32.24 6.45
C GLY A 330 -22.98 -32.81 5.70
N ILE A 331 -21.99 -33.37 6.40
CA ILE A 331 -20.82 -34.03 5.81
C ILE A 331 -20.85 -35.51 6.21
N ALA A 332 -20.94 -36.41 5.23
CA ALA A 332 -21.17 -37.84 5.47
C ALA A 332 -20.11 -38.47 6.39
N GLY A 333 -18.82 -38.15 6.17
CA GLY A 333 -17.72 -38.67 6.98
C GLY A 333 -17.74 -38.18 8.45
N LEU A 334 -18.47 -37.12 8.76
CA LEU A 334 -18.59 -36.56 10.10
C LEU A 334 -19.81 -37.12 10.87
N LEU A 335 -20.66 -37.95 10.25
CA LEU A 335 -21.80 -38.59 10.91
C LEU A 335 -21.40 -39.48 12.09
N VAL A 336 -20.14 -39.92 12.15
CA VAL A 336 -19.60 -40.75 13.23
C VAL A 336 -18.96 -39.94 14.37
N LEU A 337 -19.11 -38.61 14.36
CA LEU A 337 -18.68 -37.74 15.46
C LEU A 337 -19.45 -38.05 16.75
N LYS A 338 -18.73 -38.04 17.87
CA LYS A 338 -19.31 -38.20 19.21
C LYS A 338 -19.61 -36.86 19.89
N ASN A 339 -18.83 -35.84 19.56
CA ASN A 339 -18.99 -34.48 20.07
C ASN A 339 -18.75 -33.49 18.92
N GLU A 340 -19.33 -32.30 19.02
CA GLU A 340 -19.02 -31.19 18.11
C GLU A 340 -17.55 -30.77 18.24
N LEU A 341 -16.98 -30.30 17.13
CA LEU A 341 -15.63 -29.76 17.07
C LEU A 341 -15.60 -28.31 17.60
N ASP A 342 -14.46 -27.88 18.13
CA ASP A 342 -14.22 -26.46 18.37
C ASP A 342 -13.94 -25.71 17.06
N PHE A 343 -13.34 -26.38 16.07
CA PHE A 343 -13.01 -25.82 14.78
C PHE A 343 -13.17 -26.83 13.63
N LEU A 344 -13.76 -26.37 12.52
CA LEU A 344 -13.85 -27.12 11.26
C LEU A 344 -13.45 -26.24 10.07
N GLY A 345 -12.37 -26.59 9.38
CA GLY A 345 -11.91 -25.89 8.20
C GLY A 345 -12.55 -26.43 6.92
N LEU A 346 -13.35 -25.60 6.24
CA LEU A 346 -14.09 -25.96 5.01
C LEU A 346 -13.89 -24.95 3.87
N PHE A 347 -12.82 -24.16 3.90
CA PHE A 347 -12.60 -23.17 2.84
C PHE A 347 -12.21 -23.87 1.53
N ASP A 348 -12.89 -23.52 0.43
CA ASP A 348 -12.59 -24.04 -0.92
C ASP A 348 -12.66 -25.58 -1.01
N VAL A 349 -13.60 -26.18 -0.27
CA VAL A 349 -13.85 -27.63 -0.29
C VAL A 349 -14.80 -27.98 -1.43
N ASP A 350 -14.57 -29.12 -2.08
CA ASP A 350 -15.45 -29.59 -3.17
C ASP A 350 -16.90 -29.77 -2.73
N GLU A 351 -17.79 -29.83 -3.73
CA GLU A 351 -19.19 -30.16 -3.51
C GLU A 351 -19.82 -29.23 -2.46
N LYS A 352 -19.45 -27.94 -2.51
CA LYS A 352 -19.94 -26.85 -1.66
C LYS A 352 -19.95 -27.19 -0.17
N GLY A 353 -18.87 -27.77 0.34
CA GLY A 353 -18.76 -28.24 1.73
C GLY A 353 -19.16 -27.18 2.77
N SER A 354 -18.74 -25.93 2.58
CA SER A 354 -19.04 -24.82 3.49
C SER A 354 -20.50 -24.33 3.45
N ALA A 355 -21.25 -24.65 2.40
CA ALA A 355 -22.66 -24.23 2.22
C ALA A 355 -23.68 -25.24 2.77
N ARG A 356 -23.21 -26.35 3.37
CA ARG A 356 -24.07 -27.42 3.87
C ARG A 356 -24.70 -27.05 5.21
N GLN A 357 -25.87 -27.61 5.49
CA GLN A 357 -26.55 -27.43 6.77
C GLN A 357 -25.96 -28.33 7.87
N CYS A 358 -26.18 -27.96 9.13
CA CYS A 358 -25.76 -28.73 10.31
C CYS A 358 -24.26 -29.05 10.32
N LEU A 359 -23.40 -28.04 10.24
CA LEU A 359 -21.95 -28.22 10.35
C LEU A 359 -21.56 -28.35 11.84
N PRO A 360 -20.96 -29.47 12.28
CA PRO A 360 -20.81 -29.79 13.70
C PRO A 360 -19.58 -29.14 14.33
N ALA A 361 -19.48 -27.81 14.30
CA ALA A 361 -18.38 -27.06 14.91
C ALA A 361 -18.76 -25.66 15.40
N LYS A 362 -18.05 -25.18 16.42
CA LYS A 362 -18.24 -23.81 16.96
C LYS A 362 -17.68 -22.70 16.07
N LYS A 363 -16.55 -22.95 15.40
CA LYS A 363 -15.92 -22.04 14.45
C LYS A 363 -15.70 -22.76 13.13
N ILE A 364 -16.08 -22.11 12.04
CA ILE A 364 -16.03 -22.72 10.70
C ILE A 364 -15.37 -21.74 9.73
N THR A 365 -14.35 -22.17 9.00
CA THR A 365 -13.85 -21.42 7.83
C THR A 365 -14.61 -21.87 6.60
N GLY A 366 -14.81 -20.96 5.65
CA GLY A 366 -15.59 -21.22 4.45
C GLY A 366 -15.86 -19.95 3.66
N GLU A 367 -16.48 -20.11 2.50
CA GLU A 367 -16.75 -19.06 1.53
C GLU A 367 -18.23 -18.70 1.39
N HIS A 368 -19.10 -19.24 2.26
CA HIS A 368 -20.55 -19.08 2.14
C HIS A 368 -21.11 -17.86 2.89
N THR A 369 -20.53 -17.47 4.03
CA THR A 369 -21.00 -16.36 4.85
C THR A 369 -19.88 -15.39 5.21
N GLU A 370 -20.20 -14.14 5.54
CA GLU A 370 -19.23 -13.14 6.02
C GLU A 370 -18.44 -13.63 7.24
N GLU A 371 -19.12 -14.26 8.22
CA GLU A 371 -18.48 -14.80 9.43
C GLU A 371 -17.46 -15.90 9.09
N MET A 372 -17.80 -16.80 8.16
CA MET A 372 -16.88 -17.83 7.68
C MET A 372 -15.68 -17.24 6.95
N MET A 373 -15.89 -16.17 6.18
CA MET A 373 -14.81 -15.45 5.49
C MET A 373 -13.87 -14.75 6.46
N ILE A 374 -14.41 -14.07 7.48
CA ILE A 374 -13.63 -13.45 8.56
C ILE A 374 -12.85 -14.52 9.33
N THR A 375 -13.49 -15.65 9.64
CA THR A 375 -12.82 -16.79 10.30
C THR A 375 -11.70 -17.34 9.43
N SER A 376 -11.91 -17.41 8.11
CA SER A 376 -10.87 -17.82 7.13
C SER A 376 -9.69 -16.86 7.09
N LEU A 377 -9.92 -15.54 7.07
CA LEU A 377 -8.86 -14.53 7.12
C LEU A 377 -8.00 -14.67 8.37
N ILE A 378 -8.63 -14.84 9.53
CA ILE A 378 -7.94 -14.98 10.82
C ILE A 378 -7.14 -16.29 10.86
N HIS A 379 -7.76 -17.40 10.47
CA HIS A 379 -7.14 -18.72 10.59
C HIS A 379 -5.98 -18.91 9.60
N TYR A 380 -6.14 -18.45 8.36
CA TYR A 380 -5.16 -18.63 7.30
C TYR A 380 -4.18 -17.46 7.15
N ILE A 381 -4.04 -16.60 8.16
CA ILE A 381 -3.23 -15.38 8.08
C ILE A 381 -1.75 -15.61 7.71
N GLU A 382 -1.20 -16.82 7.92
CA GLU A 382 0.17 -17.19 7.51
C GLU A 382 0.26 -17.90 6.14
N ARG A 383 -0.87 -18.08 5.43
CA ARG A 383 -0.98 -18.83 4.16
C ARG A 383 -1.37 -17.90 3.00
N PRO A 384 -0.41 -17.17 2.41
CA PRO A 384 -0.70 -16.16 1.38
C PRO A 384 -1.47 -16.72 0.17
N THR A 385 -1.23 -17.98 -0.20
CA THR A 385 -1.93 -18.62 -1.32
C THR A 385 -3.43 -18.78 -1.01
N VAL A 386 -3.76 -19.26 0.19
CA VAL A 386 -5.17 -19.40 0.63
C VAL A 386 -5.80 -18.03 0.82
N LEU A 387 -5.09 -17.08 1.46
CA LEU A 387 -5.59 -15.73 1.67
C LEU A 387 -5.93 -15.01 0.37
N THR A 388 -5.16 -15.23 -0.70
CA THR A 388 -5.45 -14.67 -2.02
C THR A 388 -6.85 -15.09 -2.49
N HIS A 389 -7.23 -16.34 -2.30
CA HIS A 389 -8.56 -16.85 -2.63
C HIS A 389 -9.62 -16.30 -1.68
N VAL A 390 -9.35 -16.26 -0.37
CA VAL A 390 -10.25 -15.66 0.63
C VAL A 390 -10.54 -14.20 0.23
N MET A 391 -9.53 -13.40 -0.07
CA MET A 391 -9.72 -12.02 -0.51
C MET A 391 -10.49 -11.93 -1.83
N ALA A 392 -10.24 -12.82 -2.80
CA ALA A 392 -11.00 -12.84 -4.06
C ALA A 392 -12.51 -13.16 -3.86
N HIS A 393 -12.84 -14.02 -2.90
CA HIS A 393 -14.23 -14.27 -2.49
C HIS A 393 -14.82 -13.06 -1.74
N LEU A 394 -14.05 -12.46 -0.84
CA LEU A 394 -14.48 -11.29 -0.07
C LEU A 394 -14.75 -10.10 -0.99
N PHE A 395 -13.87 -9.84 -1.95
CA PHE A 395 -14.04 -8.84 -3.00
C PHE A 395 -15.37 -9.02 -3.75
N ARG A 396 -15.70 -10.26 -4.16
CA ARG A 396 -16.97 -10.55 -4.84
C ARG A 396 -18.18 -10.29 -3.95
N LEU A 397 -18.08 -10.64 -2.66
CA LEU A 397 -19.12 -10.33 -1.68
C LEU A 397 -19.30 -8.81 -1.56
N TYR A 398 -18.20 -8.07 -1.44
CA TYR A 398 -18.16 -6.60 -1.21
C TYR A 398 -18.69 -5.81 -2.39
N LYS A 399 -18.44 -6.31 -3.60
CA LYS A 399 -18.96 -5.69 -4.81
C LYS A 399 -20.49 -5.80 -4.96
N HIS A 400 -21.11 -6.83 -4.39
CA HIS A 400 -22.50 -7.19 -4.70
C HIS A 400 -23.47 -7.09 -3.52
N TYR A 401 -22.98 -7.07 -2.29
CA TYR A 401 -23.82 -7.15 -1.10
C TYR A 401 -23.38 -6.14 -0.03
N THR A 402 -24.34 -5.64 0.75
CA THR A 402 -24.06 -4.85 1.95
C THR A 402 -23.59 -5.77 3.08
N ILE A 403 -22.47 -5.41 3.70
CA ILE A 403 -21.78 -6.20 4.72
C ILE A 403 -22.07 -5.64 6.11
N HIS A 404 -22.12 -6.53 7.10
CA HIS A 404 -22.45 -6.13 8.46
C HIS A 404 -21.27 -5.44 9.16
N ASN A 405 -20.05 -5.94 9.00
CA ASN A 405 -18.85 -5.40 9.66
C ASN A 405 -17.68 -5.14 8.69
N PRO A 406 -17.84 -4.21 7.71
CA PRO A 406 -16.81 -3.96 6.69
C PRO A 406 -15.47 -3.49 7.27
N PHE A 407 -15.48 -2.84 8.44
CA PHE A 407 -14.28 -2.33 9.11
C PHE A 407 -13.41 -3.43 9.71
N ASP A 408 -14.01 -4.39 10.40
CA ASP A 408 -13.24 -5.42 11.08
C ASP A 408 -12.63 -6.38 10.05
N ALA A 409 -13.39 -6.70 9.01
CA ALA A 409 -12.85 -7.42 7.86
C ALA A 409 -11.80 -6.58 7.09
N GLY A 410 -12.01 -5.27 6.92
CA GLY A 410 -11.02 -4.37 6.34
C GLY A 410 -9.70 -4.30 7.13
N LYS A 411 -9.76 -4.30 8.47
CA LYS A 411 -8.57 -4.41 9.34
C LYS A 411 -7.84 -5.73 9.11
N LEU A 412 -8.56 -6.84 9.02
CA LEU A 412 -7.97 -8.15 8.75
C LEU A 412 -7.33 -8.23 7.36
N VAL A 413 -7.93 -7.59 6.35
CA VAL A 413 -7.34 -7.45 5.02
C VAL A 413 -6.04 -6.65 5.08
N MET A 414 -6.03 -5.53 5.81
CA MET A 414 -4.80 -4.76 6.03
C MET A 414 -3.73 -5.57 6.77
N ASP A 415 -4.10 -6.30 7.84
CA ASP A 415 -3.19 -7.18 8.58
C ASP A 415 -2.54 -8.22 7.66
N ALA A 416 -3.32 -8.80 6.74
CA ALA A 416 -2.84 -9.77 5.76
C ALA A 416 -1.93 -9.12 4.70
N MET A 417 -2.29 -7.93 4.19
CA MET A 417 -1.49 -7.19 3.23
C MET A 417 -0.15 -6.74 3.82
N GLU A 418 -0.13 -6.22 5.05
CA GLU A 418 1.11 -5.85 5.75
C GLU A 418 2.01 -7.08 5.97
N ARG A 419 1.42 -8.22 6.37
CA ARG A 419 2.15 -9.45 6.63
C ARG A 419 2.77 -10.06 5.38
N HIS A 420 2.10 -9.94 4.24
CA HIS A 420 2.49 -10.52 2.96
C HIS A 420 2.77 -9.45 1.90
N LEU A 421 3.48 -8.39 2.28
CA LEU A 421 3.73 -7.21 1.44
C LEU A 421 4.28 -7.57 0.05
N TYR A 422 5.16 -8.57 -0.03
CA TYR A 422 5.81 -8.98 -1.28
C TYR A 422 4.95 -9.92 -2.14
N ASP A 423 3.79 -10.38 -1.67
CA ASP A 423 2.90 -11.25 -2.45
C ASP A 423 2.02 -10.41 -3.36
N ARG A 424 2.40 -10.33 -4.63
CA ARG A 424 1.70 -9.57 -5.66
C ARG A 424 0.20 -9.91 -5.73
N SER A 425 -0.15 -11.21 -5.71
CA SER A 425 -1.52 -11.65 -5.95
C SER A 425 -2.41 -11.26 -4.77
N LEU A 426 -1.90 -11.48 -3.56
CA LEU A 426 -2.55 -11.07 -2.32
C LEU A 426 -2.71 -9.55 -2.25
N GLN A 427 -1.67 -8.76 -2.57
CA GLN A 427 -1.78 -7.30 -2.59
C GLN A 427 -2.84 -6.80 -3.59
N THR A 428 -2.91 -7.43 -4.76
CA THR A 428 -3.90 -7.09 -5.79
C THR A 428 -5.32 -7.38 -5.32
N SER A 429 -5.56 -8.56 -4.74
CA SER A 429 -6.88 -8.93 -4.21
C SER A 429 -7.27 -8.10 -2.99
N GLY A 430 -6.34 -7.90 -2.05
CA GLY A 430 -6.56 -7.12 -0.83
C GLY A 430 -6.86 -5.65 -1.10
N SER A 431 -6.09 -5.00 -1.98
CA SER A 431 -6.37 -3.62 -2.40
C SER A 431 -7.74 -3.46 -3.08
N ALA A 432 -8.19 -4.48 -3.82
CA ALA A 432 -9.52 -4.49 -4.42
C ALA A 432 -10.63 -4.58 -3.35
N CYS A 433 -10.44 -5.38 -2.30
CA CYS A 433 -11.35 -5.41 -1.15
C CYS A 433 -11.42 -4.04 -0.46
N LEU A 434 -10.26 -3.43 -0.19
CA LEU A 434 -10.19 -2.15 0.52
C LEU A 434 -10.83 -0.99 -0.25
N TYR A 435 -10.75 -0.99 -1.59
CA TYR A 435 -11.49 -0.03 -2.43
C TYR A 435 -12.99 -0.04 -2.11
N TYR A 436 -13.60 -1.23 -2.06
CA TYR A 436 -15.03 -1.34 -1.76
C TYR A 436 -15.35 -0.99 -0.32
N VAL A 437 -14.45 -1.26 0.63
CA VAL A 437 -14.62 -0.76 2.01
C VAL A 437 -14.67 0.75 2.03
N VAL A 438 -13.79 1.44 1.29
CA VAL A 438 -13.80 2.91 1.18
C VAL A 438 -15.05 3.42 0.43
N GLU A 439 -15.53 2.70 -0.58
CA GLU A 439 -16.76 3.05 -1.30
C GLU A 439 -18.00 3.05 -0.40
N MET A 440 -18.05 2.20 0.63
CA MET A 440 -19.16 2.17 1.58
C MET A 440 -19.28 3.43 2.44
N PHE A 441 -18.26 4.30 2.49
CA PHE A 441 -18.30 5.55 3.25
C PHE A 441 -19.02 6.71 2.53
N GLN A 442 -19.40 6.55 1.26
CA GLN A 442 -19.96 7.64 0.44
C GLN A 442 -21.18 8.35 1.05
N ASN A 443 -21.91 7.69 1.96
CA ASN A 443 -23.13 8.22 2.57
C ASN A 443 -23.01 8.41 4.10
N GLU A 444 -21.81 8.28 4.68
CA GLU A 444 -21.59 8.44 6.12
C GLU A 444 -21.36 9.91 6.49
N SER A 445 -21.99 10.38 7.57
CA SER A 445 -21.78 11.77 8.04
C SER A 445 -20.34 12.04 8.48
N ASP A 446 -19.89 13.30 8.43
CA ASP A 446 -18.55 13.72 8.89
C ASP A 446 -18.21 13.25 10.31
N THR A 447 -19.21 13.23 11.20
CA THR A 447 -19.03 12.76 12.59
C THR A 447 -18.71 11.27 12.68
N MET A 448 -19.20 10.47 11.72
CA MET A 448 -18.87 9.05 11.60
C MET A 448 -17.51 8.87 10.95
N LEU A 449 -17.17 9.65 9.93
CA LEU A 449 -15.84 9.63 9.30
C LEU A 449 -14.73 9.94 10.32
N ALA A 450 -14.96 10.90 11.20
CA ALA A 450 -14.01 11.24 12.27
C ALA A 450 -13.67 10.05 13.19
N LYS A 451 -14.59 9.11 13.42
CA LYS A 451 -14.34 7.90 14.22
C LYS A 451 -13.39 6.92 13.53
N TYR A 452 -13.30 6.99 12.21
CA TYR A 452 -12.50 6.09 11.38
C TYR A 452 -11.22 6.75 10.85
N ASN A 453 -10.87 7.93 11.34
CA ASN A 453 -9.66 8.64 10.91
C ASN A 453 -8.40 7.77 10.99
N ASP A 454 -8.17 7.10 12.12
CA ASP A 454 -6.98 6.25 12.30
C ASP A 454 -7.02 5.02 11.39
N TYR A 455 -8.21 4.49 11.11
CA TYR A 455 -8.41 3.39 10.18
C TYR A 455 -8.03 3.81 8.76
N LEU A 456 -8.48 4.99 8.31
CA LEU A 456 -8.22 5.49 6.96
C LEU A 456 -6.77 5.91 6.76
N LYS A 457 -6.13 6.49 7.78
CA LYS A 457 -4.68 6.75 7.76
C LYS A 457 -3.89 5.45 7.59
N ARG A 458 -4.23 4.42 8.37
CA ARG A 458 -3.60 3.10 8.23
C ARG A 458 -3.84 2.51 6.85
N LEU A 459 -5.08 2.58 6.35
CA LEU A 459 -5.44 2.08 5.03
C LEU A 459 -4.63 2.76 3.92
N LEU A 460 -4.48 4.08 3.98
CA LEU A 460 -3.65 4.83 3.04
C LEU A 460 -2.19 4.36 3.08
N ILE A 461 -1.60 4.20 4.27
CA ILE A 461 -0.22 3.71 4.44
C ILE A 461 -0.06 2.31 3.84
N VAL A 462 -1.00 1.40 4.10
CA VAL A 462 -0.97 0.02 3.57
C VAL A 462 -1.06 0.01 2.04
N ILE A 463 -1.97 0.81 1.46
CA ILE A 463 -2.12 0.93 0.00
C ILE A 463 -0.85 1.52 -0.62
N LEU A 464 -0.29 2.59 -0.05
CA LEU A 464 0.94 3.21 -0.55
C LEU A 464 2.14 2.24 -0.48
N ALA A 465 2.28 1.50 0.61
CA ALA A 465 3.33 0.49 0.76
C ALA A 465 3.20 -0.61 -0.31
N ALA A 466 1.98 -1.10 -0.54
CA ALA A 466 1.69 -2.09 -1.57
C ALA A 466 1.97 -1.54 -2.98
N MET A 467 1.53 -0.32 -3.30
CA MET A 467 1.81 0.34 -4.58
C MET A 467 3.31 0.53 -4.81
N ASN A 468 4.04 1.01 -3.80
CA ASN A 468 5.49 1.24 -3.89
C ASN A 468 6.27 -0.06 -4.10
N THR A 469 5.83 -1.17 -3.48
CA THR A 469 6.47 -2.49 -3.63
C THR A 469 6.19 -3.09 -5.02
N HIS A 470 5.01 -2.83 -5.57
CA HIS A 470 4.49 -3.47 -6.79
C HIS A 470 4.26 -2.48 -7.95
N LEU A 471 5.15 -1.50 -8.11
CA LEU A 471 5.04 -0.40 -9.11
C LEU A 471 4.84 -0.89 -10.56
N GLN A 472 5.35 -2.07 -10.90
CA GLN A 472 5.25 -2.69 -12.23
C GLN A 472 3.96 -3.50 -12.46
N HIS A 473 3.02 -3.49 -11.50
CA HIS A 473 1.80 -4.30 -11.58
C HIS A 473 0.55 -3.43 -11.78
N PRO A 474 0.03 -3.32 -13.02
CA PRO A 474 -1.05 -2.37 -13.34
C PRO A 474 -2.32 -2.53 -12.50
N ALA A 475 -2.70 -3.76 -12.16
CA ALA A 475 -3.88 -4.02 -11.33
C ALA A 475 -3.74 -3.45 -9.91
N MET A 476 -2.55 -3.59 -9.30
CA MET A 476 -2.26 -3.03 -7.98
C MET A 476 -2.29 -1.50 -8.02
N ILE A 477 -1.66 -0.90 -9.03
CA ILE A 477 -1.64 0.56 -9.20
C ILE A 477 -3.03 1.10 -9.47
N ARG A 478 -3.82 0.43 -10.32
CA ARG A 478 -5.20 0.83 -10.60
C ARG A 478 -6.06 0.84 -9.34
N ASN A 479 -6.01 -0.23 -8.56
CA ASN A 479 -6.75 -0.32 -7.31
C ASN A 479 -6.30 0.76 -6.32
N GLY A 480 -4.99 0.95 -6.17
CA GLY A 480 -4.43 1.97 -5.29
C GLY A 480 -4.84 3.39 -5.67
N LEU A 481 -4.74 3.76 -6.96
CA LEU A 481 -5.16 5.08 -7.46
C LEU A 481 -6.66 5.32 -7.25
N LEU A 482 -7.51 4.32 -7.51
CA LEU A 482 -8.95 4.44 -7.27
C LEU A 482 -9.25 4.65 -5.78
N THR A 483 -8.59 3.89 -4.91
CA THR A 483 -8.75 4.03 -3.45
C THR A 483 -8.28 5.40 -2.96
N ILE A 484 -7.10 5.87 -3.40
CA ILE A 484 -6.57 7.19 -3.04
C ILE A 484 -7.49 8.31 -3.55
N SER A 485 -7.95 8.23 -4.80
CA SER A 485 -8.87 9.22 -5.37
C SER A 485 -10.17 9.31 -4.57
N ARG A 486 -10.71 8.17 -4.11
CA ARG A 486 -11.91 8.15 -3.26
C ARG A 486 -11.65 8.78 -1.89
N ILE A 487 -10.52 8.45 -1.25
CA ILE A 487 -10.14 9.08 0.02
C ILE A 487 -10.00 10.60 -0.16
N GLN A 488 -9.36 11.06 -1.23
CA GLN A 488 -9.17 12.48 -1.50
C GLN A 488 -10.49 13.24 -1.66
N MET A 489 -11.45 12.68 -2.42
CA MET A 489 -12.74 13.35 -2.66
C MET A 489 -13.56 13.53 -1.39
N HIS A 490 -13.55 12.55 -0.49
CA HIS A 490 -14.40 12.59 0.71
C HIS A 490 -13.66 13.11 1.94
N LEU A 491 -12.32 13.05 1.95
CA LEU A 491 -11.50 13.20 3.15
C LEU A 491 -10.09 13.77 2.86
N PRO A 492 -9.97 14.96 2.26
CA PRO A 492 -8.72 15.53 1.77
C PRO A 492 -7.63 15.67 2.85
N ASN A 493 -8.02 15.91 4.11
CA ASN A 493 -7.10 16.00 5.24
C ASN A 493 -6.32 14.70 5.53
N HIS A 494 -6.77 13.54 5.04
CA HIS A 494 -6.11 12.26 5.29
C HIS A 494 -4.88 12.06 4.41
N ILE A 495 -4.90 12.54 3.16
CA ILE A 495 -3.72 12.49 2.29
C ILE A 495 -2.58 13.31 2.90
N MET A 496 -2.89 14.40 3.62
CA MET A 496 -1.88 15.22 4.29
C MET A 496 -1.04 14.44 5.31
N SER A 497 -1.59 13.36 5.89
CA SER A 497 -0.84 12.52 6.84
C SER A 497 0.22 11.63 6.19
N ALA A 498 0.14 11.41 4.87
CA ALA A 498 1.09 10.63 4.08
C ALA A 498 1.41 11.35 2.75
N PHE A 499 1.51 12.68 2.81
CA PHE A 499 1.63 13.54 1.62
C PHE A 499 2.88 13.22 0.82
N GLU A 500 4.04 13.20 1.49
CA GLU A 500 5.33 12.96 0.85
C GLU A 500 5.38 11.55 0.22
N GLU A 501 4.92 10.53 0.94
CA GLU A 501 4.82 9.16 0.45
C GLU A 501 3.88 9.06 -0.75
N THR A 502 2.72 9.72 -0.70
CA THR A 502 1.76 9.74 -1.82
C THR A 502 2.40 10.32 -3.07
N VAL A 503 3.00 11.51 -2.97
CA VAL A 503 3.69 12.16 -4.10
C VAL A 503 4.83 11.28 -4.61
N ASN A 504 5.64 10.71 -3.72
CA ASN A 504 6.78 9.85 -4.07
C ASN A 504 6.37 8.57 -4.80
N VAL A 505 5.29 7.90 -4.39
CA VAL A 505 4.79 6.69 -5.06
C VAL A 505 4.24 7.03 -6.45
N LEU A 506 3.45 8.10 -6.55
CA LEU A 506 2.88 8.54 -7.83
C LEU A 506 3.98 8.93 -8.82
N ILE A 507 4.96 9.72 -8.40
CA ILE A 507 6.04 10.18 -9.28
C ILE A 507 6.93 9.02 -9.74
N LYS A 508 7.28 8.09 -8.83
CA LYS A 508 8.03 6.88 -9.19
C LYS A 508 7.29 6.05 -10.23
N PHE A 509 5.99 5.82 -10.05
CA PHE A 509 5.16 5.10 -11.02
C PHE A 509 5.17 5.79 -12.39
N ILE A 510 4.93 7.10 -12.43
CA ILE A 510 4.88 7.88 -13.67
C ILE A 510 6.24 7.86 -14.38
N GLN A 511 7.35 8.02 -13.65
CA GLN A 511 8.70 7.96 -14.21
C GLN A 511 9.02 6.56 -14.76
N LEU A 512 8.63 5.51 -14.04
CA LEU A 512 8.79 4.13 -14.50
C LEU A 512 8.00 3.89 -15.80
N PHE A 513 6.76 4.39 -15.88
CA PHE A 513 5.93 4.34 -17.08
C PHE A 513 6.56 5.06 -18.28
N LEU A 514 7.30 6.16 -18.05
CA LEU A 514 7.99 6.89 -19.11
C LEU A 514 9.25 6.16 -19.59
N TYR A 515 9.98 5.52 -18.68
CA TYR A 515 11.22 4.80 -18.97
C TYR A 515 10.97 3.45 -19.65
N GLU A 516 10.08 2.64 -19.09
CA GLU A 516 9.70 1.35 -19.65
C GLU A 516 8.75 1.59 -20.81
N ALA A 517 9.18 1.34 -22.05
CA ALA A 517 8.34 1.48 -23.26
C ALA A 517 7.13 0.50 -23.31
N VAL A 518 6.73 -0.07 -22.17
CA VAL A 518 5.64 -1.03 -21.93
C VAL A 518 4.29 -0.31 -21.68
N ALA A 519 4.15 0.91 -22.22
CA ALA A 519 3.00 1.78 -22.02
C ALA A 519 1.76 1.30 -22.80
N HIS A 520 1.11 0.23 -22.33
CA HIS A 520 -0.19 -0.21 -22.86
C HIS A 520 -1.39 0.38 -22.11
N ASP A 521 -1.20 0.93 -20.90
CA ASP A 521 -2.30 1.47 -20.09
C ASP A 521 -2.19 3.00 -19.91
N GLN A 522 -2.61 3.72 -20.96
CA GLN A 522 -2.66 5.19 -20.94
C GLN A 522 -3.67 5.74 -19.92
N ILE A 523 -4.71 4.96 -19.61
CA ILE A 523 -5.72 5.31 -18.61
C ILE A 523 -5.07 5.35 -17.22
N LEU A 524 -4.18 4.41 -16.93
CA LEU A 524 -3.46 4.38 -15.67
C LEU A 524 -2.54 5.59 -15.46
N LEU A 525 -1.83 6.01 -16.52
CA LEU A 525 -1.04 7.25 -16.48
C LEU A 525 -1.94 8.47 -16.24
N HIS A 526 -3.04 8.57 -16.97
CA HIS A 526 -4.00 9.66 -16.82
C HIS A 526 -4.50 9.71 -15.37
N ASN A 527 -4.95 8.59 -14.81
CA ASN A 527 -5.44 8.52 -13.43
C ASN A 527 -4.35 8.90 -12.40
N ALA A 528 -3.10 8.48 -12.60
CA ALA A 528 -2.01 8.85 -11.71
C ALA A 528 -1.73 10.35 -11.72
N LEU A 529 -1.74 10.97 -12.90
CA LEU A 529 -1.61 12.42 -13.05
C LEU A 529 -2.80 13.16 -12.44
N SER A 530 -4.02 12.66 -12.62
CA SER A 530 -5.22 13.27 -12.05
C SER A 530 -5.18 13.25 -10.53
N VAL A 531 -4.80 12.13 -9.91
CA VAL A 531 -4.60 12.06 -8.45
C VAL A 531 -3.52 13.04 -8.00
N LEU A 532 -2.38 13.10 -8.70
CA LEU A 532 -1.31 14.04 -8.36
C LEU A 532 -1.74 15.52 -8.53
N ASN A 533 -2.58 15.81 -9.52
CA ASN A 533 -3.18 17.12 -9.74
C ASN A 533 -4.10 17.53 -8.60
N HIS A 534 -4.96 16.62 -8.12
CA HIS A 534 -5.80 16.90 -6.95
C HIS A 534 -4.95 17.16 -5.71
N VAL A 535 -3.89 16.37 -5.49
CA VAL A 535 -2.95 16.59 -4.37
C VAL A 535 -2.30 17.97 -4.48
N ALA A 536 -1.84 18.38 -5.66
CA ALA A 536 -1.24 19.69 -5.89
C ALA A 536 -2.23 20.85 -5.69
N CYS A 537 -3.51 20.63 -6.03
CA CYS A 537 -4.58 21.61 -5.87
C CYS A 537 -4.95 21.83 -4.39
N SER A 538 -4.77 20.82 -3.54
CA SER A 538 -5.16 20.85 -2.13
C SER A 538 -4.09 21.39 -1.18
N VAL A 539 -2.91 21.77 -1.69
CA VAL A 539 -1.77 22.24 -0.87
C VAL A 539 -1.29 23.62 -1.31
N ASP A 540 -0.51 24.29 -0.46
CA ASP A 540 0.11 25.59 -0.74
C ASP A 540 1.58 25.63 -0.28
N GLY A 541 2.22 26.79 -0.38
CA GLY A 541 3.51 27.06 0.26
C GLY A 541 4.61 26.01 0.03
N GLN A 542 5.06 25.38 1.13
CA GLN A 542 6.23 24.49 1.13
C GLN A 542 5.96 23.14 0.46
N GLU A 543 4.72 22.66 0.52
CA GLU A 543 4.26 21.42 -0.06
C GLU A 543 4.28 21.51 -1.59
N LYS A 544 3.85 22.63 -2.18
CA LYS A 544 4.00 22.85 -3.63
C LYS A 544 5.47 22.92 -4.05
N LEU A 545 6.32 23.55 -3.26
CA LEU A 545 7.77 23.56 -3.50
C LEU A 545 8.37 22.16 -3.39
N TYR A 546 7.89 21.33 -2.46
CA TYR A 546 8.28 19.93 -2.34
C TYR A 546 7.92 19.14 -3.61
N ILE A 547 6.68 19.27 -4.10
CA ILE A 547 6.23 18.64 -5.36
C ILE A 547 7.17 19.02 -6.53
N GLY A 548 7.57 20.30 -6.62
CA GLY A 548 8.56 20.75 -7.59
C GLY A 548 9.94 20.13 -7.40
N ARG A 549 10.44 20.03 -6.16
CA ARG A 549 11.77 19.46 -5.83
C ARG A 549 11.90 17.97 -6.14
N VAL A 550 10.82 17.19 -5.99
CA VAL A 550 10.85 15.72 -6.23
C VAL A 550 10.76 15.34 -7.72
N GLY A 551 10.70 16.32 -8.63
CA GLY A 551 10.82 16.07 -10.07
C GLY A 551 9.48 16.02 -10.83
N VAL A 552 8.39 16.52 -10.24
CA VAL A 552 7.06 16.47 -10.89
C VAL A 552 6.98 17.39 -12.11
N ILE A 553 7.62 18.58 -12.06
CA ILE A 553 7.61 19.54 -13.17
C ILE A 553 8.32 18.95 -14.40
N GLU A 554 9.51 18.40 -14.18
CA GLU A 554 10.35 17.73 -15.16
C GLU A 554 9.59 16.58 -15.81
N THR A 555 8.92 15.77 -14.99
CA THR A 555 8.16 14.61 -15.44
C THR A 555 6.94 15.02 -16.26
N ALA A 556 6.17 16.02 -15.82
CA ALA A 556 5.00 16.52 -16.53
C ALA A 556 5.39 17.14 -17.90
N VAL A 557 6.46 17.94 -17.96
CA VAL A 557 6.98 18.47 -19.24
C VAL A 557 7.46 17.33 -20.15
N GLY A 558 8.09 16.29 -19.59
CA GLY A 558 8.47 15.08 -20.33
C GLY A 558 7.27 14.35 -20.96
N ILE A 559 6.16 14.25 -20.24
CA ILE A 559 4.89 13.67 -20.73
C ILE A 559 4.35 14.49 -21.89
N ILE A 560 4.28 15.82 -21.73
CA ILE A 560 3.80 16.75 -22.76
C ILE A 560 4.60 16.57 -24.05
N ARG A 561 5.93 16.60 -23.98
CA ARG A 561 6.82 16.41 -25.13
C ARG A 561 6.64 15.05 -25.81
N ARG A 562 6.53 13.99 -25.02
CA ARG A 562 6.33 12.62 -25.52
C ARG A 562 5.05 12.50 -26.32
N TYR A 563 3.94 13.01 -25.80
CA TYR A 563 2.64 12.90 -26.45
C TYR A 563 2.43 13.91 -27.58
N TRP A 564 3.07 15.08 -27.51
CA TRP A 564 3.21 15.97 -28.64
C TRP A 564 3.93 15.29 -29.82
N THR A 565 5.08 14.65 -29.57
CA THR A 565 5.84 13.92 -30.61
C THR A 565 5.00 12.81 -31.25
N LYS A 566 4.20 12.12 -30.44
CA LYS A 566 3.28 11.07 -30.91
C LYS A 566 1.99 11.60 -31.56
N LYS A 567 1.71 12.90 -31.42
CA LYS A 567 0.47 13.56 -31.84
C LYS A 567 -0.80 12.85 -31.33
N SER A 568 -0.78 12.40 -30.07
CA SER A 568 -1.89 11.62 -29.48
C SER A 568 -2.09 11.92 -27.99
N ASN A 569 -3.21 11.43 -27.44
CA ASN A 569 -3.54 11.50 -26.01
C ASN A 569 -3.56 12.93 -25.43
N CYS A 570 -4.32 13.81 -26.09
CA CYS A 570 -4.51 15.21 -25.69
C CYS A 570 -5.08 15.34 -24.25
N GLU A 571 -5.94 14.43 -23.82
CA GLU A 571 -6.53 14.44 -22.47
C GLU A 571 -5.46 14.29 -21.37
N THR A 572 -4.47 13.40 -21.56
CA THR A 572 -3.36 13.27 -20.61
C THR A 572 -2.45 14.50 -20.62
N VAL A 573 -2.23 15.10 -21.80
CA VAL A 573 -1.48 16.36 -21.93
C VAL A 573 -2.20 17.50 -21.20
N GLU A 574 -3.53 17.57 -21.32
CA GLU A 574 -4.34 18.57 -20.63
C GLU A 574 -4.23 18.46 -19.11
N VAL A 575 -4.35 17.25 -18.55
CA VAL A 575 -4.16 17.04 -17.10
C VAL A 575 -2.74 17.41 -16.65
N ALA A 576 -1.72 17.10 -17.47
CA ALA A 576 -0.34 17.50 -17.15
C ALA A 576 -0.18 19.03 -17.10
N TRP A 577 -0.86 19.77 -17.98
CA TRP A 577 -0.87 21.23 -17.91
C TRP A 577 -1.64 21.78 -16.71
N THR A 578 -2.77 21.17 -16.34
CA THR A 578 -3.50 21.53 -15.11
C THR A 578 -2.63 21.31 -13.87
N LEU A 579 -1.92 20.19 -13.81
CA LEU A 579 -0.98 19.87 -12.74
C LEU A 579 0.12 20.93 -12.64
N LEU A 580 0.76 21.27 -13.76
CA LEU A 580 1.79 22.31 -13.78
C LEU A 580 1.23 23.67 -13.35
N TRP A 581 0.03 24.04 -13.82
CA TRP A 581 -0.63 25.28 -13.42
C TRP A 581 -0.80 25.34 -11.89
N ASN A 582 -1.35 24.29 -11.28
CA ASN A 582 -1.52 24.20 -9.83
C ASN A 582 -0.21 24.25 -9.04
N ILE A 583 0.84 23.54 -9.51
CA ILE A 583 2.15 23.50 -8.82
C ILE A 583 2.86 24.85 -8.87
N THR A 584 2.69 25.61 -9.95
CA THR A 584 3.32 26.94 -10.15
C THR A 584 2.59 28.09 -9.46
N ASP A 585 1.34 27.88 -9.06
CA ASP A 585 0.54 28.92 -8.40
C ASP A 585 1.16 29.33 -7.06
N GLU A 586 1.38 30.64 -6.90
CA GLU A 586 2.05 31.28 -5.75
C GLU A 586 3.48 30.77 -5.45
N THR A 587 4.17 30.17 -6.43
CA THR A 587 5.50 29.56 -6.22
C THR A 587 6.52 29.96 -7.30
N ALA A 588 7.19 31.09 -7.08
CA ALA A 588 8.17 31.65 -8.03
C ALA A 588 9.30 30.67 -8.42
N GLU A 589 9.75 29.83 -7.49
CA GLU A 589 10.78 28.81 -7.75
C GLU A 589 10.29 27.72 -8.72
N ASN A 590 9.04 27.29 -8.60
CA ASN A 590 8.44 26.31 -9.52
C ASN A 590 8.22 26.92 -10.91
N CYS A 591 7.79 28.20 -10.97
CA CYS A 591 7.73 28.94 -12.24
C CYS A 591 9.11 29.00 -12.93
N ARG A 592 10.16 29.29 -12.15
CA ARG A 592 11.55 29.33 -12.62
C ARG A 592 11.99 27.98 -13.17
N ARG A 593 11.77 26.91 -12.41
CA ARG A 593 12.09 25.53 -12.81
C ARG A 593 11.38 25.09 -14.09
N PHE A 594 10.13 25.51 -14.29
CA PHE A 594 9.39 25.25 -15.52
C PHE A 594 10.06 25.92 -16.73
N ILE A 595 10.46 27.19 -16.62
CA ILE A 595 11.06 27.95 -17.72
C ILE A 595 12.53 27.59 -17.93
N GLU A 596 13.36 27.79 -16.91
CA GLU A 596 14.82 27.76 -17.02
C GLU A 596 15.35 26.34 -17.12
N ASP A 597 14.90 25.44 -16.24
CA ASP A 597 15.44 24.07 -16.18
C ASP A 597 14.80 23.14 -17.22
N ASN A 598 13.55 23.42 -17.59
CA ASN A 598 12.74 22.51 -18.39
C ASN A 598 12.36 23.04 -19.78
N ASN A 599 12.76 24.24 -20.18
CA ASN A 599 12.39 24.87 -21.46
C ASN A 599 10.87 24.76 -21.73
N GLY A 600 10.06 25.08 -20.72
CA GLY A 600 8.61 24.90 -20.74
C GLY A 600 7.89 25.77 -21.77
N LEU A 601 8.46 26.94 -22.14
CA LEU A 601 7.90 27.80 -23.19
C LEU A 601 7.93 27.15 -24.58
N GLN A 602 8.94 26.33 -24.86
CA GLN A 602 8.94 25.54 -26.10
C GLN A 602 7.80 24.53 -26.11
N ALA A 603 7.56 23.84 -24.99
CA ALA A 603 6.45 22.88 -24.88
C ALA A 603 5.08 23.57 -25.04
N TYR A 604 4.92 24.78 -24.51
CA TYR A 604 3.74 25.62 -24.76
C TYR A 604 3.53 25.88 -26.26
N TYR A 605 4.59 26.32 -26.95
CA TYR A 605 4.52 26.63 -28.38
C TYR A 605 4.15 25.38 -29.20
N ASP A 606 4.85 24.29 -28.95
CA ASP A 606 4.65 22.99 -29.59
C ASP A 606 3.19 22.51 -29.44
N CYS A 607 2.64 22.60 -28.23
CA CYS A 607 1.24 22.27 -27.94
C CYS A 607 0.25 23.20 -28.64
N LEU A 608 0.50 24.52 -28.62
CA LEU A 608 -0.39 25.50 -29.26
C LEU A 608 -0.44 25.32 -30.77
N GLU A 609 0.68 24.98 -31.41
CA GLU A 609 0.72 24.68 -32.85
C GLU A 609 -0.14 23.46 -33.19
N LEU A 610 -0.08 22.41 -32.38
CA LEU A 610 -0.77 21.15 -32.64
C LEU A 610 -2.25 21.14 -32.21
N TRP A 611 -2.59 21.80 -31.10
CA TRP A 611 -3.88 21.69 -30.41
C TRP A 611 -4.55 23.06 -30.14
N SER A 612 -4.37 24.04 -31.03
CA SER A 612 -4.99 25.38 -30.92
C SER A 612 -6.53 25.40 -30.87
N ASP A 613 -7.18 24.30 -31.28
CA ASP A 613 -8.63 24.09 -31.23
C ASP A 613 -9.11 23.57 -29.87
N LYS A 614 -8.21 23.02 -29.04
CA LYS A 614 -8.52 22.43 -27.73
C LYS A 614 -8.57 23.51 -26.66
N ARG A 615 -9.78 23.99 -26.38
CA ARG A 615 -10.00 25.16 -25.53
C ARG A 615 -9.46 24.99 -24.10
N ASP A 616 -9.80 23.88 -23.45
CA ASP A 616 -9.38 23.62 -22.06
C ASP A 616 -7.87 23.49 -21.91
N LEU A 617 -7.22 22.76 -22.81
CA LEU A 617 -5.77 22.72 -22.91
C LEU A 617 -5.14 24.11 -23.07
N VAL A 618 -5.64 24.93 -24.01
CA VAL A 618 -5.13 26.30 -24.22
C VAL A 618 -5.37 27.17 -22.98
N ARG A 619 -6.52 27.05 -22.33
CA ARG A 619 -6.85 27.74 -21.07
C ARG A 619 -5.86 27.36 -19.96
N ASN A 620 -5.60 26.07 -19.74
CA ASN A 620 -4.68 25.59 -18.70
C ASN A 620 -3.24 26.05 -18.96
N MET A 621 -2.80 26.02 -20.22
CA MET A 621 -1.51 26.57 -20.64
C MET A 621 -1.38 28.07 -20.32
N LEU A 622 -2.41 28.85 -20.64
CA LEU A 622 -2.42 30.29 -20.34
C LEU A 622 -2.50 30.57 -18.84
N GLY A 623 -3.23 29.75 -18.08
CA GLY A 623 -3.28 29.84 -16.62
C GLY A 623 -1.89 29.73 -16.00
N LEU A 624 -1.10 28.73 -16.42
CA LEU A 624 0.30 28.58 -15.99
C LEU A 624 1.15 29.79 -16.38
N LEU A 625 1.04 30.26 -17.63
CA LEU A 625 1.81 31.44 -18.07
C LEU A 625 1.38 32.71 -17.35
N GLY A 626 0.14 32.79 -16.87
CA GLY A 626 -0.33 33.81 -15.94
C GLY A 626 0.49 33.82 -14.65
N ASN A 627 0.64 32.66 -14.01
CA ASN A 627 1.44 32.51 -12.79
C ASN A 627 2.91 32.87 -13.02
N VAL A 628 3.48 32.51 -14.18
CA VAL A 628 4.82 32.96 -14.58
C VAL A 628 4.87 34.48 -14.72
N ALA A 629 3.89 35.09 -15.39
CA ALA A 629 3.85 36.53 -15.61
C ALA A 629 3.71 37.32 -14.30
N GLU A 630 3.18 36.73 -13.23
CA GLU A 630 3.18 37.35 -11.91
C GLU A 630 4.58 37.46 -11.29
N VAL A 631 5.53 36.61 -11.69
CA VAL A 631 6.92 36.63 -11.23
C VAL A 631 7.74 37.60 -12.07
N LYS A 632 8.00 38.79 -11.52
CA LYS A 632 8.68 39.90 -12.21
C LYS A 632 9.99 39.47 -12.90
N GLU A 633 10.80 38.66 -12.22
CA GLU A 633 12.10 38.22 -12.71
C GLU A 633 11.98 37.31 -13.94
N LEU A 634 10.84 36.68 -14.20
CA LEU A 634 10.64 35.73 -15.31
C LEU A 634 9.93 36.35 -16.52
N ARG A 635 9.31 37.52 -16.37
CA ARG A 635 8.51 38.17 -17.45
C ARG A 635 9.30 38.36 -18.74
N HIS A 636 10.60 38.62 -18.66
CA HIS A 636 11.46 38.82 -19.82
C HIS A 636 11.48 37.61 -20.79
N TYR A 637 11.25 36.39 -20.31
CA TYR A 637 11.12 35.21 -21.18
C TYR A 637 9.83 35.22 -22.02
N LEU A 638 8.80 35.94 -21.58
CA LEU A 638 7.51 36.06 -22.29
C LEU A 638 7.55 37.15 -23.37
N VAL A 639 8.45 38.13 -23.27
CA VAL A 639 8.55 39.26 -24.20
C VAL A 639 9.41 38.91 -25.41
N THR A 640 8.91 38.03 -26.27
CA THR A 640 9.53 37.69 -27.56
C THR A 640 8.56 37.94 -28.72
N PRO A 641 9.02 38.22 -29.96
CA PRO A 641 8.12 38.41 -31.10
C PRO A 641 7.10 37.28 -31.25
N MET A 642 7.58 36.04 -31.12
CA MET A 642 6.77 34.83 -31.28
C MET A 642 5.67 34.72 -30.22
N HIS A 643 6.00 34.96 -28.94
CA HIS A 643 5.02 34.89 -27.85
C HIS A 643 4.03 36.06 -27.93
N MET A 644 4.51 37.27 -28.21
CA MET A 644 3.66 38.46 -28.30
C MET A 644 2.65 38.37 -29.44
N ASP A 645 3.03 37.87 -30.61
CA ASP A 645 2.09 37.63 -31.72
C ASP A 645 0.98 36.63 -31.32
N LYS A 646 1.35 35.55 -30.61
CA LYS A 646 0.37 34.55 -30.15
C LYS A 646 -0.56 35.09 -29.08
N PHE A 647 -0.05 35.84 -28.10
CA PHE A 647 -0.89 36.48 -27.09
C PHE A 647 -1.88 37.45 -27.72
N ARG A 648 -1.45 38.32 -28.63
CA ARG A 648 -2.36 39.24 -29.33
C ARG A 648 -3.45 38.50 -30.11
N MET A 649 -3.08 37.45 -30.85
CA MET A 649 -4.03 36.61 -31.58
C MET A 649 -5.08 35.98 -30.65
N LEU A 650 -4.67 35.49 -29.48
CA LEU A 650 -5.56 34.86 -28.50
C LEU A 650 -6.45 35.88 -27.77
N LEU A 651 -5.91 37.07 -27.48
CA LEU A 651 -6.63 38.20 -26.89
C LEU A 651 -7.79 38.67 -27.77
N THR A 652 -7.57 38.77 -29.09
CA THR A 652 -8.57 39.23 -30.05
C THR A 652 -9.44 38.11 -30.62
N ARG A 653 -9.34 36.89 -30.08
CA ARG A 653 -10.13 35.74 -30.55
C ARG A 653 -11.62 35.99 -30.27
N SER A 654 -12.50 35.55 -31.18
CA SER A 654 -13.95 35.74 -31.03
C SER A 654 -14.49 35.20 -29.71
N ILE A 655 -15.19 36.06 -28.98
CA ILE A 655 -15.67 35.86 -27.60
C ILE A 655 -17.07 35.25 -27.56
N GLN A 656 -17.70 35.02 -28.73
CA GLN A 656 -19.11 34.64 -28.82
C GLN A 656 -19.48 33.44 -27.92
N ASN A 657 -18.54 32.52 -27.66
CA ASN A 657 -18.77 31.34 -26.83
C ASN A 657 -17.76 31.12 -25.68
N ASP A 658 -16.75 31.98 -25.47
CA ASP A 658 -15.69 31.74 -24.47
C ASP A 658 -14.85 32.99 -24.16
N ILE A 659 -14.89 33.47 -22.91
CA ILE A 659 -14.10 34.62 -22.43
C ILE A 659 -12.78 34.19 -21.76
N GLU A 660 -12.61 32.91 -21.43
CA GLU A 660 -11.50 32.40 -20.61
C GLU A 660 -10.15 32.64 -21.28
N ILE A 661 -10.03 32.28 -22.56
CA ILE A 661 -8.78 32.42 -23.31
C ILE A 661 -8.36 33.91 -23.43
N PRO A 662 -9.23 34.82 -23.94
CA PRO A 662 -8.92 36.25 -23.96
C PRO A 662 -8.61 36.83 -22.56
N TYR A 663 -9.35 36.41 -21.54
CA TYR A 663 -9.17 36.90 -20.17
C TYR A 663 -7.81 36.53 -19.59
N ASN A 664 -7.42 35.25 -19.64
CA ASN A 664 -6.12 34.78 -19.15
C ASN A 664 -4.98 35.44 -19.94
N CYS A 665 -5.14 35.55 -21.26
CA CYS A 665 -4.18 36.24 -22.10
C CYS A 665 -4.03 37.73 -21.72
N GLY A 666 -5.15 38.41 -21.44
CA GLY A 666 -5.14 39.77 -20.93
C GLY A 666 -4.38 39.89 -19.62
N GLY A 667 -4.51 38.93 -18.69
CA GLY A 667 -3.78 38.94 -17.43
C GLY A 667 -2.27 38.81 -17.59
N ILE A 668 -1.82 37.96 -18.51
CA ILE A 668 -0.40 37.85 -18.88
C ILE A 668 0.10 39.20 -19.41
N LEU A 669 -0.62 39.78 -20.37
CA LEU A 669 -0.25 41.06 -20.99
C LEU A 669 -0.28 42.23 -20.00
N ALA A 670 -1.23 42.25 -19.06
CA ALA A 670 -1.30 43.26 -18.00
C ALA A 670 -0.01 43.27 -17.17
N ASN A 671 0.42 42.07 -16.74
CA ASN A 671 1.65 41.92 -15.97
C ASN A 671 2.88 42.38 -16.77
N ILE A 672 2.99 42.02 -18.05
CA ILE A 672 4.10 42.46 -18.90
C ILE A 672 4.07 43.98 -19.14
N LEU A 673 2.89 44.56 -19.38
CA LEU A 673 2.73 46.02 -19.55
C LEU A 673 3.10 46.80 -18.29
N SER A 674 2.87 46.23 -17.10
CA SER A 674 3.19 46.86 -15.82
C SER A 674 4.70 47.10 -15.59
N ASP A 675 5.58 46.40 -16.31
CA ASP A 675 7.04 46.60 -16.19
C ASP A 675 7.54 47.90 -16.84
N GLY A 676 6.68 48.60 -17.60
CA GLY A 676 7.04 49.84 -18.30
C GLY A 676 7.89 49.61 -19.55
N LEU A 677 8.22 50.70 -20.25
CA LEU A 677 8.86 50.66 -21.57
C LEU A 677 10.24 49.97 -21.57
N GLU A 678 10.99 50.08 -20.48
CA GLU A 678 12.35 49.54 -20.38
C GLU A 678 12.38 48.01 -20.49
N ALA A 679 11.37 47.30 -19.98
CA ALA A 679 11.29 45.84 -20.07
C ALA A 679 10.98 45.33 -21.50
N TRP A 680 10.60 46.22 -22.42
CA TRP A 680 10.27 45.91 -23.80
C TRP A 680 11.44 46.13 -24.77
N THR A 681 12.61 46.53 -24.25
CA THR A 681 13.76 47.01 -25.05
C THR A 681 14.60 45.91 -25.72
N ILE A 682 14.32 44.63 -25.49
CA ILE A 682 15.08 43.52 -26.11
C ILE A 682 14.14 42.60 -26.87
N GLY A 683 14.01 42.84 -28.18
CA GLY A 683 13.69 41.79 -29.15
C GLY A 683 12.29 41.77 -29.74
N SER A 684 11.29 42.49 -29.24
CA SER A 684 9.96 42.54 -29.87
C SER A 684 9.94 43.46 -31.10
N LYS A 685 9.42 42.97 -32.25
CA LYS A 685 9.06 43.84 -33.39
C LYS A 685 7.77 44.63 -33.15
N ILE A 686 7.03 44.28 -32.11
CA ILE A 686 5.75 44.85 -31.75
C ILE A 686 5.99 45.85 -30.63
N GLU A 687 5.64 47.11 -30.89
CA GLU A 687 5.74 48.18 -29.91
C GLU A 687 4.75 47.96 -28.76
N GLN A 688 5.18 48.26 -27.53
CA GLN A 688 4.34 48.17 -26.32
C GLN A 688 2.99 48.87 -26.51
N TYR A 689 2.98 50.04 -27.14
CA TYR A 689 1.78 50.82 -27.40
C TYR A 689 0.72 50.05 -28.20
N VAL A 690 1.14 49.24 -29.19
CA VAL A 690 0.20 48.43 -30.00
C VAL A 690 -0.50 47.40 -29.11
N VAL A 691 0.25 46.72 -28.25
CA VAL A 691 -0.31 45.73 -27.33
C VAL A 691 -1.23 46.38 -26.31
N ASN A 692 -0.84 47.54 -25.79
CA ASN A 692 -1.67 48.32 -24.88
C ASN A 692 -3.01 48.72 -25.54
N GLN A 693 -2.97 49.16 -26.79
CA GLN A 693 -4.16 49.56 -27.53
C GLN A 693 -5.07 48.36 -27.84
N ASP A 694 -4.51 47.26 -28.36
CA ASP A 694 -5.27 46.03 -28.62
C ASP A 694 -5.99 45.52 -27.36
N MET A 695 -5.31 45.60 -26.22
CA MET A 695 -5.86 45.20 -24.93
C MET A 695 -6.97 46.12 -24.45
N TYR A 696 -6.78 47.43 -24.56
CA TYR A 696 -7.82 48.40 -24.24
C TYR A 696 -9.08 48.16 -25.08
N ASP A 697 -8.92 48.03 -26.39
CA ASP A 697 -10.04 47.85 -27.32
C ASP A 697 -10.73 46.50 -27.14
N ALA A 698 -9.97 45.42 -26.90
CA ALA A 698 -10.53 44.09 -26.67
C ALA A 698 -11.38 44.05 -25.39
N VAL A 699 -10.83 44.49 -24.25
CA VAL A 699 -11.50 44.40 -22.94
C VAL A 699 -12.82 45.18 -22.91
N GLN A 700 -12.91 46.30 -23.62
CA GLN A 700 -14.15 47.09 -23.72
C GLN A 700 -15.32 46.32 -24.33
N THR A 701 -15.05 45.28 -25.13
CA THR A 701 -16.09 44.45 -25.76
C THR A 701 -16.60 43.32 -24.86
N TRP A 702 -15.96 43.10 -23.69
CA TRP A 702 -16.24 41.95 -22.85
C TRP A 702 -17.47 42.17 -21.96
N ASP A 703 -18.39 41.22 -21.98
CA ASP A 703 -19.59 41.25 -21.15
C ASP A 703 -19.28 40.96 -19.68
N LEU A 704 -19.59 41.93 -18.81
CA LEU A 704 -19.37 41.89 -17.37
C LEU A 704 -20.14 40.79 -16.64
N ARG A 705 -21.18 40.18 -17.26
CA ARG A 705 -21.95 39.09 -16.66
C ARG A 705 -21.45 37.71 -17.04
N ARG A 706 -20.42 37.62 -17.89
CA ARG A 706 -19.84 36.32 -18.28
C ARG A 706 -19.21 35.65 -17.06
N GLN A 707 -19.68 34.43 -16.79
CA GLN A 707 -19.08 33.55 -15.78
C GLN A 707 -17.78 32.93 -16.30
N ARG A 708 -16.91 32.57 -15.35
CA ARG A 708 -15.60 31.95 -15.56
C ARG A 708 -15.40 30.85 -14.53
N THR A 709 -14.64 29.84 -14.93
CA THR A 709 -14.19 28.67 -14.16
C THR A 709 -12.99 28.96 -13.25
N ILE A 710 -12.45 30.18 -13.29
CA ILE A 710 -11.31 30.60 -12.44
C ILE A 710 -11.79 30.96 -11.04
N ASN A 711 -11.14 30.35 -10.04
CA ASN A 711 -11.44 30.54 -8.63
C ASN A 711 -10.28 31.20 -7.89
N TYR A 712 -10.32 32.52 -7.67
CA TYR A 712 -9.23 33.22 -6.99
C TYR A 712 -9.25 32.95 -5.48
N ARG A 713 -8.11 32.52 -4.94
CA ARG A 713 -7.84 32.40 -3.48
C ARG A 713 -7.41 33.74 -2.89
N SER A 714 -6.69 34.54 -3.67
CA SER A 714 -6.33 35.92 -3.37
C SER A 714 -6.51 36.82 -4.59
N LEU A 715 -6.84 38.09 -4.37
CA LEU A 715 -6.91 39.12 -5.41
C LEU A 715 -5.62 39.96 -5.49
N ALA A 716 -4.65 39.73 -4.61
CA ALA A 716 -3.40 40.47 -4.56
C ALA A 716 -2.70 40.63 -5.93
N PRO A 717 -2.65 39.61 -6.81
CA PRO A 717 -2.08 39.79 -8.15
C PRO A 717 -2.81 40.82 -9.01
N ILE A 718 -4.14 40.85 -8.98
CA ILE A 718 -4.97 41.80 -9.73
C ILE A 718 -4.87 43.19 -9.11
N LEU A 719 -4.94 43.28 -7.77
CA LEU A 719 -4.87 44.54 -7.04
C LEU A 719 -3.57 45.29 -7.29
N ARG A 720 -2.43 44.59 -7.44
CA ARG A 720 -1.13 45.20 -7.79
C ARG A 720 -1.13 45.91 -9.16
N LEU A 721 -2.08 45.58 -10.04
CA LEU A 721 -2.22 46.17 -11.38
C LEU A 721 -3.16 47.40 -11.40
N LEU A 722 -3.87 47.69 -10.30
CA LEU A 722 -4.69 48.89 -10.14
C LEU A 722 -3.82 50.11 -9.83
N ASN A 723 -3.07 50.59 -10.83
CA ASN A 723 -2.20 51.76 -10.71
C ASN A 723 -2.42 52.72 -11.88
N GLU A 724 -2.79 53.97 -11.59
CA GLU A 724 -3.04 55.01 -12.59
C GLU A 724 -1.83 55.39 -13.47
N ASN A 725 -0.62 54.97 -13.07
CA ASN A 725 0.60 55.21 -13.85
C ASN A 725 0.94 54.07 -14.81
N TYR A 726 0.18 52.96 -14.78
CA TYR A 726 0.36 51.86 -15.72
C TYR A 726 -0.37 52.13 -17.05
N PRO A 727 0.03 51.44 -18.15
CA PRO A 727 -0.63 51.58 -19.44
C PRO A 727 -2.14 51.31 -19.36
N SER A 728 -2.93 52.07 -20.14
CA SER A 728 -4.40 52.07 -20.04
C SER A 728 -5.04 50.69 -20.25
N GLY A 729 -4.49 49.85 -21.14
CA GLY A 729 -4.95 48.48 -21.35
C GLY A 729 -4.75 47.59 -20.13
N CYS A 730 -3.61 47.72 -19.43
CA CYS A 730 -3.33 47.02 -18.18
C CYS A 730 -4.37 47.38 -17.10
N VAL A 731 -4.59 48.68 -16.89
CA VAL A 731 -5.56 49.16 -15.89
C VAL A 731 -6.98 48.77 -16.27
N MET A 732 -7.34 48.87 -17.56
CA MET A 732 -8.65 48.46 -18.07
C MET A 732 -8.96 46.99 -17.74
N TRP A 733 -8.02 46.07 -17.98
CA TRP A 733 -8.20 44.65 -17.64
C TRP A 733 -8.34 44.43 -16.13
N ALA A 734 -7.48 45.06 -15.33
CA ALA A 734 -7.50 44.90 -13.88
C ALA A 734 -8.83 45.36 -13.29
N VAL A 735 -9.32 46.53 -13.71
CA VAL A 735 -10.61 47.07 -13.25
C VAL A 735 -11.76 46.22 -13.78
N TRP A 736 -11.74 45.81 -15.05
CA TRP A 736 -12.76 44.91 -15.61
C TRP A 736 -12.85 43.60 -14.83
N ALA A 737 -11.71 42.99 -14.46
CA ALA A 737 -11.66 41.77 -13.67
C ALA A 737 -12.36 41.96 -12.32
N MET A 738 -12.05 43.05 -11.62
CA MET A 738 -12.69 43.39 -10.33
C MET A 738 -14.19 43.63 -10.48
N THR A 739 -14.61 44.36 -11.51
CA THR A 739 -16.04 44.61 -11.79
C THR A 739 -16.77 43.32 -12.15
N ASN A 740 -16.20 42.46 -12.98
CA ASN A 740 -16.81 41.18 -13.33
C ASN A 740 -16.93 40.27 -12.09
N LEU A 741 -15.86 40.06 -11.32
CA LEU A 741 -15.86 39.20 -10.13
C LEU A 741 -16.93 39.63 -9.12
N THR A 742 -17.01 40.93 -8.82
CA THR A 742 -18.02 41.51 -7.92
C THR A 742 -19.44 41.51 -8.50
N THR A 743 -19.59 41.32 -9.82
CA THR A 743 -20.90 41.21 -10.49
C THR A 743 -21.40 39.75 -10.50
N VAL A 744 -20.54 38.80 -10.83
CA VAL A 744 -20.94 37.40 -11.08
C VAL A 744 -20.99 36.55 -9.82
N LEU A 745 -20.16 36.84 -8.82
CA LEU A 745 -20.14 36.13 -7.54
C LEU A 745 -19.84 37.12 -6.39
N PRO A 746 -20.80 38.03 -6.09
CA PRO A 746 -20.60 39.12 -5.13
C PRO A 746 -20.26 38.63 -3.72
N GLU A 747 -20.89 37.55 -3.26
CA GLU A 747 -20.71 37.01 -1.90
C GLU A 747 -19.23 36.73 -1.57
N LYS A 748 -18.56 36.02 -2.47
CA LYS A 748 -17.13 35.73 -2.33
C LYS A 748 -16.28 36.96 -2.62
N TYR A 749 -16.46 37.58 -3.80
CA TYR A 749 -15.46 38.52 -4.29
C TYR A 749 -15.59 39.91 -3.70
N CYS A 750 -16.78 40.43 -3.38
CA CYS A 750 -16.91 41.70 -2.65
C CYS A 750 -16.22 41.61 -1.28
N THR A 751 -16.34 40.46 -0.61
CA THR A 751 -15.66 40.17 0.64
C THR A 751 -14.14 40.15 0.47
N LEU A 752 -13.62 39.47 -0.56
CA LEU A 752 -12.18 39.47 -0.85
C LEU A 752 -11.63 40.85 -1.21
N VAL A 753 -12.34 41.64 -2.03
CA VAL A 753 -11.91 43.01 -2.38
C VAL A 753 -11.73 43.85 -1.10
N ARG A 754 -12.69 43.79 -0.18
CA ARG A 754 -12.62 44.55 1.07
C ARG A 754 -11.49 44.05 1.97
N ASN A 755 -11.40 42.75 2.19
CA ASN A 755 -10.41 42.15 3.08
C ASN A 755 -8.97 42.38 2.61
N GLU A 756 -8.75 42.45 1.30
CA GLU A 756 -7.43 42.70 0.70
C GLU A 756 -7.16 44.18 0.37
N ASN A 757 -7.94 45.11 0.92
CA ASN A 757 -7.78 46.56 0.72
C ASN A 757 -7.88 47.03 -0.74
N GLY A 758 -8.79 46.46 -1.52
CA GLY A 758 -9.04 46.84 -2.91
C GLY A 758 -9.92 48.08 -3.10
N GLU A 759 -10.80 48.42 -2.14
CA GLU A 759 -11.68 49.60 -2.23
C GLU A 759 -10.91 50.93 -2.38
N PRO A 760 -9.84 51.20 -1.58
CA PRO A 760 -9.02 52.40 -1.77
C PRO A 760 -8.37 52.46 -3.15
N LEU A 761 -7.91 51.33 -3.68
CA LEU A 761 -7.28 51.26 -5.01
C LEU A 761 -8.30 51.58 -6.11
N LEU A 762 -9.50 51.00 -6.05
CA LEU A 762 -10.59 51.31 -7.00
C LEU A 762 -11.02 52.78 -6.90
N THR A 763 -11.02 53.35 -5.69
CA THR A 763 -11.33 54.77 -5.45
C THR A 763 -10.28 55.68 -6.08
N GLN A 764 -8.98 55.33 -5.95
CA GLN A 764 -7.91 56.06 -6.61
C GLN A 764 -8.07 56.05 -8.14
N ILE A 765 -8.42 54.90 -8.72
CA ILE A 765 -8.68 54.78 -10.16
C ILE A 765 -9.87 55.64 -10.59
N LEU A 766 -10.96 55.65 -9.81
CA LEU A 766 -12.16 56.44 -10.09
C LEU A 766 -11.87 57.96 -10.18
N TYR A 767 -11.02 58.47 -9.30
CA TYR A 767 -10.70 59.91 -9.22
C TYR A 767 -9.44 60.32 -9.99
N SER A 768 -8.81 59.41 -10.74
CA SER A 768 -7.58 59.73 -11.49
C SER A 768 -7.83 60.63 -12.70
N ASP A 769 -7.10 61.73 -12.84
CA ASP A 769 -7.19 62.61 -14.02
C ASP A 769 -6.51 62.02 -15.27
N LYS A 770 -5.73 60.94 -15.11
CA LYS A 770 -4.95 60.31 -16.20
C LYS A 770 -5.74 59.27 -16.98
N LEU A 771 -6.84 58.76 -16.42
CA LEU A 771 -7.57 57.61 -16.94
C LEU A 771 -8.86 58.03 -17.65
N SER A 772 -9.27 57.24 -18.64
CA SER A 772 -10.49 57.49 -19.42
C SER A 772 -11.76 57.23 -18.61
N ASP A 773 -12.86 57.84 -19.03
CA ASP A 773 -14.17 57.65 -18.40
C ASP A 773 -14.62 56.19 -18.44
N ALA A 774 -14.23 55.42 -19.45
CA ALA A 774 -14.55 54.00 -19.54
C ALA A 774 -13.97 53.19 -18.36
N ILE A 775 -12.71 53.45 -17.98
CA ILE A 775 -12.06 52.81 -16.83
C ILE A 775 -12.73 53.26 -15.53
N LYS A 776 -12.98 54.58 -15.38
CA LYS A 776 -13.63 55.16 -14.21
C LYS A 776 -15.03 54.57 -13.99
N ASN A 777 -15.81 54.40 -15.06
CA ASN A 777 -17.14 53.81 -15.00
C ASN A 777 -17.11 52.35 -14.52
N LEU A 778 -16.11 51.56 -14.92
CA LEU A 778 -15.94 50.19 -14.41
C LEU A 778 -15.56 50.18 -12.93
N ALA A 779 -14.65 51.07 -12.50
CA ALA A 779 -14.26 51.21 -11.10
C ALA A 779 -15.45 51.62 -10.23
N GLN A 780 -16.25 52.58 -10.70
CA GLN A 780 -17.49 52.97 -10.05
C GLN A 780 -18.47 51.79 -9.93
N ALA A 781 -18.63 50.99 -10.99
CA ALA A 781 -19.51 49.82 -10.97
C ALA A 781 -19.05 48.77 -9.94
N ALA A 782 -17.74 48.50 -9.85
CA ALA A 782 -17.20 47.59 -8.84
C ALA A 782 -17.46 48.10 -7.41
N LEU A 783 -17.20 49.38 -7.14
CA LEU A 783 -17.48 50.01 -5.84
C LEU A 783 -18.98 49.97 -5.51
N THR A 784 -19.86 50.22 -6.49
CA THR A 784 -21.30 50.11 -6.30
C THR A 784 -21.75 48.68 -6.01
N ASN A 785 -21.15 47.67 -6.64
CA ASN A 785 -21.45 46.27 -6.33
C ASN A 785 -21.07 45.92 -4.89
N ILE A 786 -19.88 46.35 -4.45
CA ILE A 786 -19.41 46.14 -3.07
C ILE A 786 -20.34 46.85 -2.09
N GLN A 787 -20.67 48.12 -2.34
CA GLN A 787 -21.59 48.87 -1.48
C GLN A 787 -22.95 48.18 -1.38
N ARG A 788 -23.56 47.79 -2.51
CA ARG A 788 -24.86 47.09 -2.53
C ARG A 788 -24.83 45.78 -1.76
N PHE A 789 -23.74 45.02 -1.86
CA PHE A 789 -23.60 43.75 -1.16
C PHE A 789 -23.67 43.93 0.37
N TYR A 790 -23.04 44.98 0.90
CA TYR A 790 -23.02 45.25 2.35
C TYR A 790 -24.20 46.08 2.85
N ASP A 791 -24.84 46.88 1.99
CA ASP A 791 -26.04 47.67 2.34
C ASP A 791 -27.33 46.83 2.33
N THR A 792 -27.29 45.61 1.78
CA THR A 792 -28.44 44.69 1.77
C THR A 792 -28.46 43.84 3.05
N PRO A 793 -29.53 43.88 3.88
CA PRO A 793 -29.60 43.06 5.08
C PRO A 793 -29.72 41.57 4.72
N VAL A 794 -28.75 40.77 5.18
CA VAL A 794 -28.73 39.31 4.97
C VAL A 794 -29.87 38.66 5.77
N PRO A 795 -30.79 37.88 5.17
CA PRO A 795 -31.71 37.03 5.90
C PRO A 795 -30.92 35.98 6.69
N MET A 796 -31.21 35.85 7.98
CA MET A 796 -30.42 35.09 8.95
C MET A 796 -30.59 33.56 8.86
N ASP A 797 -30.71 32.97 7.67
CA ASP A 797 -30.89 31.52 7.49
C ASP A 797 -30.28 31.03 6.16
N ILE A 798 -28.95 30.93 6.08
CA ILE A 798 -28.26 29.88 5.30
C ILE A 798 -26.95 29.57 6.05
N ALA A 799 -26.96 28.52 6.85
CA ALA A 799 -25.73 27.92 7.35
C ALA A 799 -25.07 27.17 6.18
N HIS A 800 -23.77 27.45 5.98
CA HIS A 800 -22.77 26.72 5.20
C HIS A 800 -23.25 25.43 4.50
N ASP A 801 -23.53 25.57 3.20
CA ASP A 801 -23.49 24.49 2.21
C ASP A 801 -22.64 25.02 1.04
N ASP A 802 -21.32 25.10 1.26
CA ASP A 802 -20.33 25.37 0.20
C ASP A 802 -19.55 24.08 -0.08
N GLU A 803 -20.24 23.07 -0.60
CA GLU A 803 -19.67 22.00 -1.41
C GLU A 803 -20.42 21.95 -2.74
N LEU A 804 -20.06 22.87 -3.65
CA LEU A 804 -20.42 22.76 -5.06
C LEU A 804 -19.21 22.19 -5.81
N GLU A 805 -19.38 20.93 -6.20
CA GLU A 805 -18.71 20.16 -7.26
C GLU A 805 -17.57 20.87 -8.00
N LEU A 806 -16.33 20.41 -7.74
CA LEU A 806 -15.17 20.49 -8.64
C LEU A 806 -14.48 19.13 -8.72
#